data_AF-A0A8J3ILG7-F1
#
_entry.id   AF-A0A8J3ILG7-F1
#
_cell.length_a   1.000
_cell.length_b   1.000
_cell.length_c   1.000
_cell.angle_alpha   90.00
_cell.angle_beta   90.00
_cell.angle_gamma   90.00
#
_symmetry.space_group_name_H-M   'P 1'
#
loop_
_entity.id
_entity.type
_entity.pdbx_description
1 polymer ?
#
loop_
_entity_poly.entity_id
_entity_poly.type
_entity_poly.pdbx_seq_one_letter_code
_entity_poly.pdbx_strand_id
1 'polypeptide(L)'
;MKALSGRWQPPLAWIAALAAALVLLPGMGTFAPSQVNSTVHAASSTCQLHAPQGTVQHVIYIDFDNVHLSRDNPNVPSDLEQMPNLLNFIKNNGAMLSNNHTPLIAHTGDDILTSLTGVYGDRHGQPVSNSYRYFKPDGTTSSAGTFAYWTAPVNDSSPTPTDTTFTMLSANGKNAPAPWVPYTRTGCNFGSAGTANTVLENIGVDIPTVFGANSPEAQEVKSNPTQATSDFVGIGIHCAQANPVCASGRPDLLPDEPGGYNNYKGLFGHKYVAPQISPNGPLTDLDGNIIQNANGTPGFPGFDGMSASVSLAYIAAMQEHGIPVTYAYVSDAHDRHPSGPAYGPGEAGYVAALKAYDTAFGKFFARLAKDGINASNTLFVVTADEGDHFVGGAPTPANCNGVTIPCTYSQIGELNANLTGLLATQKKITTPFTVHADSAPTIYITGNPARDASVTRTFEQAAASVTVTNPLNGKQELVSHYMADPVEMKLLHMITADPARTPTFTMFANPDYFVFTGAANCDSPCLAEVPTFAWNHGDVSQDINRTWLGIAGPGVQHLGINDSIWADHTDIRPTMLELLGLKDDYSHDGRVLFEALTSNALPAAVRAHLNYYIGLARVYKQINASVGQLALDTLPISTRALASSSTGDATYIKLEKQIQQINTQRDALASHIIVLLEKVEFASGDDTQQATTLTNQGNSLLTNSKQTASSK
;
A
#
# COMPACT_ATOMS: atom_id res chain seq x y z
N MET A 1 -16.13 -6.55 -7.56
CA MET A 1 -16.86 -7.08 -8.74
C MET A 1 -16.02 -8.16 -9.44
N LYS A 2 -16.23 -9.43 -9.11
CA LYS A 2 -15.95 -10.57 -10.02
C LYS A 2 -17.05 -11.61 -9.79
N ALA A 3 -18.20 -11.40 -10.42
CA ALA A 3 -19.20 -12.45 -10.58
C ALA A 3 -18.91 -13.19 -11.89
N LEU A 4 -19.15 -14.50 -11.88
CA LEU A 4 -19.19 -15.47 -13.00
C LEU A 4 -17.92 -16.34 -13.18
N SER A 5 -17.75 -17.30 -12.28
CA SER A 5 -17.07 -18.57 -12.55
C SER A 5 -18.06 -19.56 -13.19
N GLY A 6 -17.93 -19.76 -14.51
CA GLY A 6 -18.68 -20.75 -15.28
C GLY A 6 -17.82 -21.97 -15.62
N ARG A 7 -18.02 -23.04 -14.84
CA ARG A 7 -17.57 -24.44 -15.02
C ARG A 7 -17.14 -24.84 -16.44
N TRP A 8 -15.91 -25.34 -16.60
CA TRP A 8 -15.58 -26.34 -17.63
C TRP A 8 -14.60 -27.39 -17.07
N GLN A 9 -15.07 -28.63 -16.91
CA GLN A 9 -14.23 -29.81 -16.68
C GLN A 9 -13.53 -30.22 -18.00
N PRO A 10 -12.31 -30.79 -17.97
CA PRO A 10 -11.61 -31.24 -19.17
C PRO A 10 -11.99 -32.70 -19.51
N PRO A 11 -11.99 -33.12 -20.79
CA PRO A 11 -11.88 -34.53 -21.12
C PRO A 11 -10.42 -34.93 -21.43
N LEU A 12 -10.13 -36.16 -21.01
CA LEU A 12 -8.90 -36.94 -21.11
C LEU A 12 -8.45 -37.31 -22.54
N ALA A 13 -7.15 -37.66 -22.61
CA ALA A 13 -6.44 -38.49 -23.60
C ALA A 13 -6.22 -37.84 -24.99
N TRP A 14 -5.04 -37.93 -25.62
CA TRP A 14 -4.41 -39.16 -26.12
C TRP A 14 -2.87 -39.08 -26.22
N ILE A 15 -2.27 -40.27 -26.16
CA ILE A 15 -0.85 -40.64 -26.27
C ILE A 15 -0.41 -40.72 -27.74
N ALA A 16 0.83 -40.29 -28.07
CA ALA A 16 1.68 -40.96 -29.08
C ALA A 16 3.17 -40.60 -28.89
N ALA A 17 4.02 -41.62 -29.01
CA ALA A 17 5.43 -41.66 -28.66
C ALA A 17 6.36 -41.63 -29.89
N LEU A 18 7.68 -41.73 -29.60
CA LEU A 18 8.85 -42.08 -30.46
C LEU A 18 9.58 -40.92 -31.15
N ALA A 19 10.92 -40.86 -31.25
CA ALA A 19 12.01 -41.72 -30.80
C ALA A 19 13.34 -40.93 -30.76
N ALA A 20 14.33 -41.49 -30.08
CA ALA A 20 15.70 -41.02 -29.92
C ALA A 20 16.55 -41.02 -31.20
N ALA A 21 17.59 -40.16 -31.24
CA ALA A 21 18.85 -40.46 -31.91
C ALA A 21 20.01 -39.69 -31.25
N LEU A 22 20.96 -40.45 -30.72
CA LEU A 22 22.24 -40.05 -30.14
C LEU A 22 23.29 -40.01 -31.26
N VAL A 23 24.08 -38.93 -31.39
CA VAL A 23 25.40 -38.97 -32.07
C VAL A 23 26.38 -38.08 -31.30
N LEU A 24 27.40 -38.72 -30.76
CA LEU A 24 28.63 -38.12 -30.22
C LEU A 24 29.63 -37.86 -31.36
N LEU A 25 30.40 -36.77 -31.26
CA LEU A 25 31.87 -36.72 -31.45
C LEU A 25 32.42 -35.33 -31.05
N PRO A 26 33.66 -35.24 -30.49
CA PRO A 26 34.20 -34.05 -29.85
C PRO A 26 35.08 -33.20 -30.79
N GLY A 27 34.87 -31.89 -30.80
CA GLY A 27 35.76 -30.92 -31.44
C GLY A 27 36.51 -30.11 -30.38
N MET A 28 37.79 -30.39 -30.20
CA MET A 28 38.71 -29.58 -29.38
C MET A 28 38.92 -28.22 -30.06
N GLY A 29 38.34 -27.18 -29.48
CA GLY A 29 38.66 -25.78 -29.76
C GLY A 29 39.35 -25.16 -28.56
N THR A 30 40.58 -24.70 -28.74
CA THR A 30 41.35 -23.95 -27.74
C THR A 30 40.67 -22.61 -27.46
N PHE A 31 40.04 -22.46 -26.30
CA PHE A 31 39.57 -21.16 -25.81
C PHE A 31 40.74 -20.38 -25.21
N ALA A 32 41.14 -19.31 -25.89
CA ALA A 32 41.91 -18.24 -25.27
C ALA A 32 41.03 -17.56 -24.21
N PRO A 33 41.58 -17.16 -23.05
CA PRO A 33 40.80 -16.39 -22.09
C PRO A 33 40.61 -14.98 -22.64
N SER A 34 39.46 -14.73 -23.27
CA SER A 34 38.97 -13.37 -23.44
C SER A 34 38.65 -12.84 -22.05
N GLN A 35 39.54 -12.01 -21.51
CA GLN A 35 39.20 -11.15 -20.37
C GLN A 35 38.03 -10.27 -20.81
N VAL A 36 36.82 -10.68 -20.43
CA VAL A 36 35.67 -9.78 -20.43
C VAL A 36 35.92 -8.85 -19.25
N ASN A 37 36.58 -7.73 -19.53
CA ASN A 37 36.48 -6.57 -18.65
C ASN A 37 35.02 -6.12 -18.73
N SER A 38 34.22 -6.51 -17.75
CA SER A 38 32.96 -5.85 -17.42
C SER A 38 33.30 -4.44 -16.92
N THR A 39 33.69 -3.56 -17.83
CA THR A 39 33.63 -2.14 -17.60
C THR A 39 32.15 -1.80 -17.55
N VAL A 40 31.64 -1.57 -16.34
CA VAL A 40 30.45 -0.73 -16.13
C VAL A 40 30.61 0.43 -17.09
N HIS A 41 29.69 0.56 -18.05
CA HIS A 41 29.56 1.81 -18.79
C HIS A 41 29.10 2.83 -17.76
N ALA A 42 30.06 3.45 -17.07
CA ALA A 42 29.84 4.69 -16.37
C ALA A 42 29.55 5.75 -17.43
N ALA A 43 28.33 5.71 -17.99
CA ALA A 43 27.71 6.92 -18.47
C ALA A 43 27.83 7.90 -17.30
N SER A 44 28.43 9.07 -17.53
CA SER A 44 28.57 10.12 -16.53
C SER A 44 27.19 10.32 -15.88
N SER A 45 26.99 9.78 -14.67
CA SER A 45 25.69 9.82 -14.02
C SER A 45 25.41 11.28 -13.68
N THR A 46 24.47 11.90 -14.38
CA THR A 46 23.94 13.22 -14.06
C THR A 46 23.13 13.19 -12.76
N CYS A 47 22.83 12.00 -12.23
CA CYS A 47 22.16 11.79 -10.96
C CYS A 47 22.98 12.37 -9.81
N GLN A 48 22.44 13.39 -9.15
CA GLN A 48 23.04 14.00 -7.97
C GLN A 48 22.10 13.87 -6.77
N LEU A 49 22.33 12.84 -5.97
CA LEU A 49 21.73 12.76 -4.64
C LEU A 49 22.58 13.61 -3.71
N HIS A 50 22.01 14.69 -3.18
CA HIS A 50 22.71 15.63 -2.30
C HIS A 50 22.68 15.18 -0.84
N ALA A 51 22.80 13.86 -0.62
CA ALA A 51 22.75 13.25 0.70
C ALA A 51 23.68 14.00 1.67
N PRO A 52 23.29 14.27 2.93
CA PRO A 52 24.09 15.06 3.87
C PRO A 52 25.52 14.56 4.05
N GLN A 53 25.76 13.26 3.82
CA GLN A 53 27.09 12.63 3.91
C GLN A 53 27.75 12.40 2.54
N GLY A 54 27.07 12.69 1.43
CA GLY A 54 27.56 12.50 0.05
C GLY A 54 27.76 11.04 -0.37
N THR A 55 27.23 10.09 0.40
CA THR A 55 27.52 8.66 0.28
C THR A 55 26.43 7.86 -0.44
N VAL A 56 25.20 8.36 -0.49
CA VAL A 56 24.09 7.65 -1.16
C VAL A 56 24.16 7.85 -2.67
N GLN A 57 24.24 6.74 -3.39
CA GLN A 57 24.29 6.68 -4.86
C GLN A 57 23.06 5.95 -5.43
N HIS A 58 22.46 5.06 -4.65
CA HIS A 58 21.32 4.25 -5.03
C HIS A 58 20.20 4.33 -3.99
N VAL A 59 18.96 4.15 -4.46
CA VAL A 59 17.77 4.01 -3.62
C VAL A 59 17.06 2.74 -4.05
N ILE A 60 16.80 1.85 -3.09
CA ILE A 60 16.04 0.63 -3.29
C ILE A 60 14.89 0.65 -2.29
N TYR A 61 13.68 0.83 -2.81
CA TYR A 61 12.44 0.77 -2.05
C TYR A 61 11.72 -0.54 -2.39
N ILE A 62 11.29 -1.28 -1.38
CA ILE A 62 10.55 -2.53 -1.54
C ILE A 62 9.32 -2.46 -0.64
N ASP A 63 8.15 -2.58 -1.24
CA ASP A 63 6.87 -2.73 -0.57
C ASP A 63 6.43 -4.19 -0.68
N PHE A 64 6.07 -4.79 0.45
CA PHE A 64 5.40 -6.09 0.45
C PHE A 64 3.90 -5.87 0.58
N ASP A 65 3.15 -6.65 -0.17
CA ASP A 65 1.78 -6.99 0.19
C ASP A 65 1.83 -7.87 1.45
N ASN A 66 1.24 -7.39 2.54
CA ASN A 66 0.83 -8.23 3.68
C ASN A 66 1.94 -9.20 4.15
N VAL A 67 3.03 -8.66 4.71
CA VAL A 67 4.13 -9.45 5.31
C VAL A 67 4.33 -9.04 6.75
N HIS A 68 4.34 -10.01 7.66
CA HIS A 68 4.30 -9.74 9.09
C HIS A 68 5.67 -9.82 9.79
N LEU A 69 5.95 -8.82 10.62
CA LEU A 69 6.98 -8.92 11.66
C LEU A 69 6.43 -9.54 12.95
N SER A 70 5.16 -9.27 13.25
CA SER A 70 4.41 -9.88 14.35
C SER A 70 4.12 -11.36 14.06
N ARG A 71 3.89 -12.16 15.10
CA ARG A 71 3.55 -13.58 14.95
C ARG A 71 2.04 -13.76 15.04
N ASP A 72 1.41 -14.24 13.97
CA ASP A 72 -0.04 -14.54 13.94
C ASP A 72 -0.39 -15.73 14.83
N ASN A 73 0.52 -16.71 14.87
CA ASN A 73 0.49 -17.81 15.82
C ASN A 73 1.74 -17.71 16.71
N PRO A 74 1.60 -17.58 18.05
CA PRO A 74 2.74 -17.43 18.95
C PRO A 74 3.82 -18.53 18.84
N ASN A 75 3.43 -19.74 18.39
CA ASN A 75 4.33 -20.89 18.23
C ASN A 75 5.02 -20.95 16.85
N VAL A 76 4.58 -20.16 15.88
CA VAL A 76 5.15 -20.10 14.52
C VAL A 76 5.98 -18.82 14.42
N PRO A 77 7.22 -18.86 13.89
CA PRO A 77 7.97 -17.64 13.63
C PRO A 77 7.24 -16.73 12.63
N SER A 78 7.39 -15.40 12.77
CA SER A 78 6.78 -14.46 11.81
C SER A 78 7.43 -14.57 10.44
N ASP A 79 6.85 -13.92 9.43
CA ASP A 79 7.36 -13.96 8.06
C ASP A 79 8.80 -13.50 7.97
N LEU A 80 9.10 -12.35 8.59
CA LEU A 80 10.45 -11.84 8.61
C LEU A 80 11.43 -12.71 9.42
N GLU A 81 10.97 -13.40 10.46
CA GLU A 81 11.81 -14.39 11.16
C GLU A 81 12.12 -15.61 10.27
N GLN A 82 11.23 -15.95 9.33
CA GLN A 82 11.42 -16.99 8.32
C GLN A 82 12.16 -16.49 7.07
N MET A 83 12.39 -15.18 6.93
CA MET A 83 13.20 -14.52 5.90
C MET A 83 14.49 -13.89 6.46
N PRO A 84 15.40 -14.69 7.06
CA PRO A 84 16.59 -14.17 7.73
C PRO A 84 17.57 -13.41 6.83
N ASN A 85 17.59 -13.61 5.49
CA ASN A 85 18.44 -12.80 4.62
C ASN A 85 18.05 -11.33 4.66
N LEU A 86 16.75 -11.01 4.57
CA LEU A 86 16.23 -9.65 4.67
C LEU A 86 16.33 -9.13 6.11
N LEU A 87 15.78 -9.87 7.08
CA LEU A 87 15.72 -9.40 8.47
C LEU A 87 17.11 -9.11 9.04
N ASN A 88 18.09 -9.99 8.80
CA ASN A 88 19.44 -9.76 9.30
C ASN A 88 20.17 -8.68 8.49
N PHE A 89 19.89 -8.52 7.20
CA PHE A 89 20.45 -7.42 6.42
C PHE A 89 20.07 -6.07 7.02
N ILE A 90 18.78 -5.84 7.31
CA ILE A 90 18.33 -4.59 7.93
C ILE A 90 18.90 -4.44 9.35
N LYS A 91 18.79 -5.47 10.20
CA LYS A 91 19.28 -5.40 11.59
C LYS A 91 20.77 -5.09 11.70
N ASN A 92 21.58 -5.56 10.76
CA ASN A 92 23.03 -5.35 10.77
C ASN A 92 23.44 -3.98 10.19
N ASN A 93 22.60 -3.37 9.36
CA ASN A 93 22.95 -2.18 8.58
C ASN A 93 22.03 -0.97 8.83
N GLY A 94 21.10 -1.04 9.78
CA GLY A 94 20.15 0.02 10.05
C GLY A 94 19.14 -0.29 11.16
N ALA A 95 17.90 0.12 10.95
CA ALA A 95 16.81 0.03 11.92
C ALA A 95 15.61 -0.72 11.33
N MET A 96 15.07 -1.66 12.10
CA MET A 96 13.80 -2.34 11.84
C MET A 96 12.79 -1.83 12.85
N LEU A 97 11.93 -0.89 12.45
CA LEU A 97 10.93 -0.28 13.31
C LEU A 97 9.68 -1.18 13.34
N SER A 98 9.35 -1.74 14.50
CA SER A 98 8.19 -2.65 14.68
C SER A 98 6.91 -1.94 15.14
N ASN A 99 6.95 -0.61 15.20
CA ASN A 99 5.87 0.26 15.65
C ASN A 99 5.53 1.27 14.56
N ASN A 100 5.43 0.76 13.33
CA ASN A 100 4.98 1.48 12.15
C ASN A 100 3.50 1.20 11.93
N HIS A 101 2.77 2.14 11.34
CA HIS A 101 1.33 2.02 11.16
C HIS A 101 0.85 2.45 9.79
N THR A 102 -0.29 1.88 9.38
CA THR A 102 -1.00 2.18 8.14
C THR A 102 -1.85 3.45 8.24
N PRO A 103 -2.29 4.05 7.12
CA PRO A 103 -3.48 4.88 7.09
C PRO A 103 -4.75 4.03 7.34
N LEU A 104 -5.93 4.67 7.27
CA LEU A 104 -7.22 3.98 7.26
C LEU A 104 -7.99 4.33 5.99
N ILE A 105 -8.61 3.37 5.30
CA ILE A 105 -8.72 1.94 5.64
C ILE A 105 -7.50 1.18 5.09
N ALA A 106 -6.83 0.37 5.91
CA ALA A 106 -5.58 -0.31 5.54
C ALA A 106 -5.76 -1.24 4.32
N HIS A 107 -5.28 -0.82 3.15
CA HIS A 107 -5.32 -1.56 1.89
C HIS A 107 -4.20 -1.14 0.95
N THR A 108 -3.67 -2.11 0.21
CA THR A 108 -2.49 -1.99 -0.67
C THR A 108 -2.42 -0.66 -1.45
N GLY A 109 -3.53 -0.28 -2.08
CA GLY A 109 -3.63 0.95 -2.87
C GLY A 109 -3.41 2.22 -2.05
N ASP A 110 -4.17 2.42 -0.97
CA ASP A 110 -4.03 3.63 -0.13
C ASP A 110 -2.69 3.63 0.63
N ASP A 111 -2.29 2.47 1.14
CA ASP A 111 -1.17 2.32 2.05
C ASP A 111 0.18 2.49 1.34
N ILE A 112 0.33 1.92 0.13
CA ILE A 112 1.49 2.17 -0.72
C ILE A 112 1.51 3.65 -1.10
N LEU A 113 0.40 4.21 -1.62
CA LEU A 113 0.37 5.61 -2.06
C LEU A 113 0.68 6.60 -0.93
N THR A 114 0.22 6.30 0.28
CA THR A 114 0.56 7.05 1.49
C THR A 114 2.06 7.01 1.78
N SER A 115 2.69 5.84 1.62
CA SER A 115 4.15 5.67 1.76
C SER A 115 4.95 6.41 0.68
N LEU A 116 4.46 6.42 -0.56
CA LEU A 116 5.16 7.07 -1.69
C LEU A 116 5.02 8.60 -1.67
N THR A 117 3.87 9.12 -1.23
CA THR A 117 3.54 10.55 -1.26
C THR A 117 3.77 11.25 0.07
N GLY A 118 3.82 10.51 1.18
CA GLY A 118 3.92 11.11 2.51
C GLY A 118 2.69 11.91 2.94
N VAL A 119 1.53 11.72 2.30
CA VAL A 119 0.25 12.31 2.66
C VAL A 119 -0.83 11.23 2.73
N TYR A 120 -1.93 11.48 3.43
CA TYR A 120 -3.04 10.51 3.53
C TYR A 120 -4.01 10.56 2.33
N GLY A 121 -4.94 9.59 2.30
CA GLY A 121 -5.96 9.39 1.27
C GLY A 121 -6.74 10.64 0.84
N ASP A 122 -7.09 11.51 1.78
CA ASP A 122 -7.75 12.79 1.50
C ASP A 122 -6.92 13.74 0.62
N ARG A 123 -5.60 13.60 0.64
CA ARG A 123 -4.65 14.48 -0.07
C ARG A 123 -4.01 13.86 -1.31
N HIS A 124 -4.15 12.57 -1.56
CA HIS A 124 -3.74 11.92 -2.81
C HIS A 124 -4.91 11.30 -3.62
N GLY A 125 -6.11 11.28 -3.05
CA GLY A 125 -7.36 11.05 -3.79
C GLY A 125 -7.90 9.63 -3.67
N GLN A 126 -7.24 8.74 -2.94
CA GLN A 126 -7.80 7.42 -2.61
C GLN A 126 -8.48 7.51 -1.25
N PRO A 127 -9.82 7.52 -1.20
CA PRO A 127 -10.53 7.86 0.03
C PRO A 127 -10.45 6.77 1.11
N VAL A 128 -10.28 5.49 0.72
CA VAL A 128 -10.48 4.36 1.63
C VAL A 128 -9.70 3.08 1.33
N SER A 129 -9.68 2.52 0.11
CA SER A 129 -9.21 1.13 -0.09
C SER A 129 -8.68 0.92 -1.52
N ASN A 130 -8.31 -0.31 -1.89
CA ASN A 130 -7.99 -0.80 -3.24
C ASN A 130 -9.02 -0.47 -4.32
N SER A 131 -10.23 -0.14 -3.89
CA SER A 131 -11.27 0.46 -4.73
C SER A 131 -12.20 1.30 -3.85
N TYR A 132 -13.06 2.08 -4.49
CA TYR A 132 -14.05 2.89 -3.80
C TYR A 132 -15.32 2.99 -4.62
N ARG A 133 -16.37 3.59 -4.05
CA ARG A 133 -17.53 4.03 -4.81
C ARG A 133 -17.63 5.55 -4.76
N TYR A 134 -18.36 6.09 -5.71
CA TYR A 134 -18.69 7.50 -5.71
C TYR A 134 -20.15 7.70 -6.13
N PHE A 135 -20.80 8.75 -5.65
CA PHE A 135 -22.18 9.10 -5.98
C PHE A 135 -22.29 9.70 -7.38
N LYS A 136 -23.24 9.18 -8.16
CA LYS A 136 -23.66 9.75 -9.44
C LYS A 136 -24.73 10.82 -9.20
N PRO A 137 -24.98 11.72 -10.18
CA PRO A 137 -26.03 12.75 -10.07
C PRO A 137 -27.45 12.21 -9.84
N ASP A 138 -27.74 10.96 -10.19
CA ASP A 138 -29.03 10.31 -9.97
C ASP A 138 -29.21 9.73 -8.54
N GLY A 139 -28.20 9.89 -7.68
CA GLY A 139 -28.19 9.39 -6.30
C GLY A 139 -27.80 7.92 -6.15
N THR A 140 -27.60 7.18 -7.24
CA THR A 140 -26.96 5.86 -7.20
C THR A 140 -25.43 6.02 -7.23
N THR A 141 -24.66 4.93 -7.22
CA THR A 141 -23.19 5.00 -7.19
C THR A 141 -22.55 4.19 -8.31
N SER A 142 -21.33 4.55 -8.70
CA SER A 142 -20.43 3.71 -9.51
C SER A 142 -19.26 3.22 -8.69
N SER A 143 -18.60 2.15 -9.12
CA SER A 143 -17.36 1.64 -8.52
C SER A 143 -16.15 2.08 -9.33
N ALA A 144 -15.09 2.47 -8.65
CA ALA A 144 -13.81 2.82 -9.23
C ALA A 144 -12.68 2.05 -8.55
N GLY A 145 -11.66 1.65 -9.32
CA GLY A 145 -10.42 1.08 -8.78
C GLY A 145 -9.39 2.16 -8.47
N THR A 146 -8.58 1.93 -7.44
CA THR A 146 -7.43 2.78 -7.09
C THR A 146 -6.26 2.58 -8.06
N PHE A 147 -6.13 1.38 -8.61
CA PHE A 147 -5.04 1.01 -9.51
C PHE A 147 -5.27 1.53 -10.94
N ALA A 148 -4.57 2.62 -11.27
CA ALA A 148 -4.50 3.25 -12.57
C ALA A 148 -3.27 4.16 -12.64
N TYR A 149 -2.73 4.41 -13.83
CA TYR A 149 -1.56 5.27 -13.97
C TYR A 149 -1.78 6.64 -13.33
N TRP A 150 -0.71 7.24 -12.80
CA TRP A 150 -0.75 8.48 -12.01
C TRP A 150 -1.60 9.61 -12.59
N THR A 151 -1.61 9.75 -13.92
CA THR A 151 -2.36 10.80 -14.62
C THR A 151 -3.60 10.29 -15.36
N ALA A 152 -3.97 9.03 -15.14
CA ALA A 152 -5.18 8.45 -15.67
C ALA A 152 -6.42 9.07 -15.00
N PRO A 153 -7.53 9.20 -15.73
CA PRO A 153 -8.82 9.44 -15.11
C PRO A 153 -9.22 8.25 -14.26
N VAL A 154 -10.25 8.45 -13.42
CA VAL A 154 -10.84 7.39 -12.60
C VAL A 154 -11.08 6.10 -13.39
N ASN A 155 -10.54 4.99 -12.88
CA ASN A 155 -10.72 3.65 -13.43
C ASN A 155 -12.10 3.09 -13.02
N ASP A 156 -13.14 3.60 -13.67
CA ASP A 156 -14.54 3.27 -13.40
C ASP A 156 -14.97 1.96 -14.10
N SER A 157 -15.74 1.15 -13.38
CA SER A 157 -16.48 0.01 -13.93
C SER A 157 -17.55 0.37 -14.97
N SER A 158 -18.06 1.61 -14.95
CA SER A 158 -19.02 2.16 -15.91
C SER A 158 -18.31 2.63 -17.18
N PRO A 159 -18.82 2.30 -18.38
CA PRO A 159 -18.26 2.80 -19.63
C PRO A 159 -18.52 4.32 -19.84
N THR A 160 -19.39 4.91 -19.03
CA THR A 160 -19.69 6.35 -19.02
C THR A 160 -19.55 6.86 -17.60
N PRO A 161 -18.31 7.09 -17.12
CA PRO A 161 -18.07 7.61 -15.78
C PRO A 161 -18.66 9.01 -15.65
N THR A 162 -19.19 9.32 -14.46
CA THR A 162 -19.64 10.68 -14.12
C THR A 162 -18.64 11.44 -13.28
N ASP A 163 -17.73 10.73 -12.60
CA ASP A 163 -16.50 11.32 -12.09
C ASP A 163 -15.47 11.31 -13.24
N THR A 164 -15.10 12.49 -13.72
CA THR A 164 -14.11 12.67 -14.79
C THR A 164 -12.80 13.26 -14.28
N THR A 165 -12.57 13.22 -12.97
CA THR A 165 -11.34 13.70 -12.34
C THR A 165 -10.22 12.65 -12.46
N PHE A 166 -9.03 12.98 -11.96
CA PHE A 166 -7.90 12.07 -11.91
C PHE A 166 -8.12 10.98 -10.84
N THR A 167 -7.58 9.79 -11.07
CA THR A 167 -7.45 8.78 -10.01
C THR A 167 -6.64 9.37 -8.85
N MET A 168 -5.44 9.89 -9.16
CA MET A 168 -4.62 10.64 -8.19
C MET A 168 -5.07 12.10 -8.13
N LEU A 169 -5.85 12.43 -7.10
CA LEU A 169 -6.52 13.71 -6.90
C LEU A 169 -6.00 14.39 -5.63
N SER A 170 -5.24 15.46 -5.81
CA SER A 170 -4.75 16.24 -4.66
C SER A 170 -5.86 17.03 -3.96
N ALA A 171 -5.59 17.47 -2.73
CA ALA A 171 -6.52 18.25 -1.91
C ALA A 171 -7.03 19.56 -2.56
N ASN A 172 -6.37 20.07 -3.61
CA ASN A 172 -6.80 21.26 -4.36
C ASN A 172 -7.61 20.92 -5.63
N GLY A 173 -7.93 19.64 -5.85
CA GLY A 173 -8.70 19.15 -7.01
C GLY A 173 -7.89 19.04 -8.31
N LYS A 174 -6.55 18.94 -8.22
CA LYS A 174 -5.64 18.76 -9.36
C LYS A 174 -4.99 17.38 -9.37
N ASN A 175 -4.36 17.01 -10.48
CA ASN A 175 -3.52 15.81 -10.49
C ASN A 175 -2.45 15.90 -9.38
N ALA A 176 -2.30 14.85 -8.58
CA ALA A 176 -1.36 14.87 -7.46
C ALA A 176 0.10 14.95 -7.97
N PRO A 177 1.00 15.66 -7.27
CA PRO A 177 2.42 15.66 -7.60
C PRO A 177 3.01 14.25 -7.55
N ALA A 178 3.89 13.92 -8.49
CA ALA A 178 4.35 12.53 -8.62
C ALA A 178 5.63 12.22 -7.81
N PRO A 179 5.74 11.02 -7.19
CA PRO A 179 6.83 10.71 -6.26
C PRO A 179 8.21 10.60 -6.92
N TRP A 180 8.26 10.39 -8.25
CA TRP A 180 9.52 10.31 -8.99
C TRP A 180 10.13 11.67 -9.36
N VAL A 181 9.40 12.76 -9.14
CA VAL A 181 9.78 14.10 -9.60
C VAL A 181 11.04 14.63 -8.92
N PRO A 182 11.20 14.54 -7.58
CA PRO A 182 12.44 15.00 -6.94
C PRO A 182 13.69 14.28 -7.45
N TYR A 183 13.57 12.98 -7.81
CA TYR A 183 14.68 12.20 -8.35
C TYR A 183 15.04 12.61 -9.79
N THR A 184 14.02 12.66 -10.66
CA THR A 184 14.22 12.96 -12.09
C THR A 184 14.71 14.38 -12.33
N ARG A 185 14.28 15.35 -11.51
CA ARG A 185 14.78 16.73 -11.55
C ARG A 185 16.26 16.86 -11.16
N THR A 186 16.76 15.96 -10.31
CA THR A 186 18.18 15.91 -9.96
C THR A 186 18.99 14.97 -10.86
N GLY A 187 18.45 14.60 -12.02
CA GLY A 187 19.18 13.83 -13.03
C GLY A 187 19.18 12.32 -12.80
N CYS A 188 18.41 11.81 -11.84
CA CYS A 188 18.30 10.37 -11.55
C CYS A 188 17.10 9.76 -12.28
N ASN A 189 17.33 8.66 -13.02
CA ASN A 189 16.23 7.84 -13.51
C ASN A 189 15.56 7.11 -12.34
N PHE A 190 14.24 6.97 -12.40
CA PHE A 190 13.41 6.24 -11.44
C PHE A 190 12.78 5.04 -12.15
N GLY A 191 12.95 3.84 -11.60
CA GLY A 191 12.36 2.61 -12.10
C GLY A 191 11.36 2.02 -11.11
N SER A 192 10.30 1.42 -11.63
CA SER A 192 9.30 0.73 -10.81
C SER A 192 8.93 -0.63 -11.39
N ALA A 193 8.78 -1.60 -10.49
CA ALA A 193 8.23 -2.92 -10.77
C ALA A 193 7.06 -3.21 -9.83
N GLY A 194 5.84 -3.07 -10.34
CA GLY A 194 4.58 -3.37 -9.64
C GLY A 194 4.14 -2.31 -8.63
N THR A 195 4.87 -1.21 -8.47
CA THR A 195 4.54 -0.19 -7.46
C THR A 195 3.35 0.66 -7.88
N ALA A 196 2.34 0.74 -7.01
CA ALA A 196 1.04 1.37 -7.25
C ALA A 196 1.14 2.73 -7.97
N ASN A 197 0.35 2.89 -9.03
CA ASN A 197 0.15 4.09 -9.87
C ASN A 197 1.41 4.71 -10.53
N THR A 198 2.62 4.24 -10.21
CA THR A 198 3.89 4.62 -10.87
C THR A 198 4.18 3.79 -12.12
N VAL A 199 3.36 2.77 -12.38
CA VAL A 199 3.36 1.96 -13.59
C VAL A 199 1.97 1.99 -14.21
N LEU A 200 1.82 1.49 -15.44
CA LEU A 200 0.46 1.24 -15.96
C LEU A 200 -0.08 0.01 -15.22
N GLU A 201 -1.29 0.06 -14.72
CA GLU A 201 -1.89 -0.97 -13.87
C GLU A 201 -3.07 -1.67 -14.55
N ASN A 202 -3.62 -1.05 -15.59
CA ASN A 202 -4.68 -1.61 -16.39
C ASN A 202 -4.51 -1.24 -17.87
N ILE A 203 -5.16 -2.01 -18.75
CA ILE A 203 -5.13 -1.75 -20.20
C ILE A 203 -6.28 -0.85 -20.69
N GLY A 204 -7.21 -0.51 -19.80
CA GLY A 204 -8.46 0.19 -20.12
C GLY A 204 -8.27 1.70 -20.20
N VAL A 205 -7.91 2.34 -19.09
CA VAL A 205 -7.74 3.79 -18.98
C VAL A 205 -6.29 4.22 -19.17
N ASP A 206 -5.31 3.39 -18.79
CA ASP A 206 -3.90 3.81 -18.82
C ASP A 206 -3.32 3.86 -20.24
N ILE A 207 -3.63 2.87 -21.08
CA ILE A 207 -3.11 2.79 -22.45
C ILE A 207 -3.56 3.99 -23.29
N PRO A 208 -4.87 4.36 -23.31
CA PRO A 208 -5.30 5.60 -23.95
C PRO A 208 -4.69 6.86 -23.34
N THR A 209 -4.42 6.87 -22.02
CA THR A 209 -3.84 8.03 -21.33
C THR A 209 -2.39 8.28 -21.76
N VAL A 210 -1.56 7.23 -21.78
CA VAL A 210 -0.11 7.35 -22.02
C VAL A 210 0.25 7.30 -23.51
N PHE A 211 -0.41 6.42 -24.27
CA PHE A 211 -0.09 6.22 -25.69
C PHE A 211 -1.08 6.91 -26.64
N GLY A 212 -2.29 7.24 -26.16
CA GLY A 212 -3.39 7.75 -26.98
C GLY A 212 -4.32 6.62 -27.47
N ALA A 213 -5.62 6.91 -27.56
CA ALA A 213 -6.67 5.93 -27.87
C ALA A 213 -6.58 5.25 -29.26
N ASN A 214 -5.79 5.82 -30.17
CA ASN A 214 -5.59 5.32 -31.54
C ASN A 214 -4.16 4.77 -31.78
N SER A 215 -3.38 4.61 -30.71
CA SER A 215 -2.01 4.11 -30.78
C SER A 215 -1.93 2.63 -31.18
N PRO A 216 -0.77 2.15 -31.68
CA PRO A 216 -0.51 0.73 -31.84
C PRO A 216 -0.75 -0.10 -30.57
N GLU A 217 -0.38 0.46 -29.41
CA GLU A 217 -0.58 -0.13 -28.08
C GLU A 217 -2.09 -0.32 -27.82
N ALA A 218 -2.93 0.68 -28.11
CA ALA A 218 -4.38 0.57 -28.02
C ALA A 218 -4.99 -0.42 -29.03
N GLN A 219 -4.35 -0.68 -30.17
CA GLN A 219 -4.78 -1.72 -31.11
C GLN A 219 -4.42 -3.13 -30.61
N GLU A 220 -3.29 -3.28 -29.92
CA GLU A 220 -2.92 -4.53 -29.27
C GLU A 220 -3.92 -4.88 -28.15
N VAL A 221 -4.32 -3.91 -27.33
CA VAL A 221 -5.39 -4.09 -26.33
C VAL A 221 -6.67 -4.67 -26.95
N LYS A 222 -7.08 -4.16 -28.13
CA LYS A 222 -8.29 -4.63 -28.82
C LYS A 222 -8.14 -6.02 -29.43
N SER A 223 -6.95 -6.35 -29.92
CA SER A 223 -6.70 -7.58 -30.68
C SER A 223 -6.24 -8.74 -29.81
N ASN A 224 -5.46 -8.48 -28.76
CA ASN A 224 -4.93 -9.46 -27.83
C ASN A 224 -4.71 -8.83 -26.43
N PRO A 225 -5.78 -8.69 -25.63
CA PRO A 225 -5.68 -8.06 -24.31
C PRO A 225 -4.73 -8.81 -23.36
N THR A 226 -4.63 -10.14 -23.46
CA THR A 226 -3.70 -10.94 -22.63
C THR A 226 -2.24 -10.58 -22.92
N GLN A 227 -1.86 -10.43 -24.20
CA GLN A 227 -0.52 -9.95 -24.55
C GLN A 227 -0.32 -8.51 -24.09
N ALA A 228 -1.30 -7.63 -24.34
CA ALA A 228 -1.21 -6.23 -23.96
C ALA A 228 -0.98 -6.04 -22.45
N THR A 229 -1.60 -6.87 -21.61
CA THR A 229 -1.32 -6.87 -20.16
C THR A 229 0.14 -7.21 -19.88
N SER A 230 0.68 -8.29 -20.45
CA SER A 230 2.08 -8.66 -20.23
C SER A 230 3.09 -7.67 -20.82
N ASP A 231 2.71 -6.98 -21.90
CA ASP A 231 3.58 -6.01 -22.59
C ASP A 231 3.62 -4.65 -21.89
N PHE A 232 2.50 -4.16 -21.38
CA PHE A 232 2.36 -2.75 -20.98
C PHE A 232 2.15 -2.51 -19.49
N VAL A 233 1.65 -3.48 -18.74
CA VAL A 233 1.30 -3.32 -17.32
C VAL A 233 2.49 -3.62 -16.42
N GLY A 234 2.53 -2.98 -15.26
CA GLY A 234 3.29 -3.42 -14.09
C GLY A 234 4.76 -3.02 -14.05
N ILE A 235 5.36 -2.53 -15.13
CA ILE A 235 6.79 -2.16 -15.16
C ILE A 235 6.94 -0.76 -15.77
N GLY A 236 7.79 0.10 -15.20
CA GLY A 236 7.99 1.46 -15.70
C GLY A 236 9.37 2.02 -15.41
N ILE A 237 9.84 2.96 -16.25
CA ILE A 237 10.99 3.81 -15.98
C ILE A 237 10.62 5.25 -16.32
N HIS A 238 10.74 6.15 -15.35
CA HIS A 238 10.63 7.61 -15.51
C HIS A 238 12.04 8.18 -15.56
N CYS A 239 12.43 8.74 -16.70
CA CYS A 239 13.80 9.19 -16.90
C CYS A 239 13.98 10.67 -16.54
N ALA A 240 15.18 10.99 -16.04
CA ALA A 240 15.65 12.35 -16.04
C ALA A 240 15.66 12.96 -17.45
N GLN A 241 15.60 14.30 -17.54
CA GLN A 241 15.59 14.99 -18.82
C GLN A 241 16.78 14.61 -19.71
N ALA A 242 16.49 14.37 -20.98
CA ALA A 242 17.47 14.01 -22.01
C ALA A 242 18.32 12.75 -21.68
N ASN A 243 17.88 11.90 -20.74
CA ASN A 243 18.59 10.68 -20.44
C ASN A 243 18.46 9.66 -21.60
N PRO A 244 19.56 9.02 -22.05
CA PRO A 244 19.54 8.13 -23.20
C PRO A 244 18.72 6.85 -22.98
N VAL A 245 18.51 6.39 -21.74
CA VAL A 245 17.69 5.21 -21.44
C VAL A 245 16.28 5.34 -22.02
N CYS A 246 15.67 6.52 -21.88
CA CYS A 246 14.34 6.80 -22.43
C CYS A 246 14.38 7.53 -23.78
N ALA A 247 15.46 7.42 -24.57
CA ALA A 247 15.54 8.10 -25.87
C ALA A 247 14.35 7.76 -26.79
N SER A 248 13.95 6.49 -26.82
CA SER A 248 12.77 5.96 -27.53
C SER A 248 11.48 5.97 -26.69
N GLY A 249 11.50 6.57 -25.50
CA GLY A 249 10.37 6.64 -24.59
C GLY A 249 9.24 7.55 -25.07
N ARG A 250 8.11 7.47 -24.36
CA ARG A 250 6.95 8.35 -24.53
C ARG A 250 7.09 9.59 -23.65
N PRO A 251 6.41 10.70 -23.97
CA PRO A 251 6.30 11.81 -23.04
C PRO A 251 5.77 11.33 -21.69
N ASP A 252 6.50 11.65 -20.62
CA ASP A 252 6.02 11.44 -19.26
C ASP A 252 5.36 12.74 -18.79
N LEU A 253 4.02 12.74 -18.76
CA LEU A 253 3.21 13.93 -18.61
C LEU A 253 2.67 14.03 -17.19
N LEU A 254 2.95 15.15 -16.53
CA LEU A 254 2.35 15.54 -15.24
C LEU A 254 1.74 16.94 -15.39
N PRO A 255 0.43 17.05 -15.69
CA PRO A 255 -0.19 18.30 -16.14
C PRO A 255 -0.24 19.40 -15.07
N ASP A 256 -0.34 19.02 -13.79
CA ASP A 256 -0.46 19.95 -12.66
C ASP A 256 0.77 19.93 -11.72
N GLU A 257 1.90 19.34 -12.17
CA GLU A 257 3.11 19.24 -11.34
C GLU A 257 3.62 20.63 -10.92
N PRO A 258 3.78 20.91 -9.62
CA PRO A 258 4.34 22.18 -9.14
C PRO A 258 5.71 22.45 -9.76
N GLY A 259 5.91 23.65 -10.34
CA GLY A 259 7.16 23.99 -11.05
C GLY A 259 7.28 23.39 -12.46
N GLY A 260 6.32 22.58 -12.90
CA GLY A 260 6.23 22.00 -14.24
C GLY A 260 7.08 20.74 -14.45
N TYR A 261 6.69 19.93 -15.45
CA TYR A 261 7.34 18.66 -15.79
C TYR A 261 7.41 18.43 -17.31
N ASN A 262 7.98 19.41 -18.03
CA ASN A 262 8.04 19.37 -19.49
C ASN A 262 9.28 18.63 -20.01
N ASN A 263 9.15 17.96 -21.16
CA ASN A 263 10.22 17.25 -21.87
C ASN A 263 10.85 16.06 -21.14
N TYR A 264 10.19 15.54 -20.09
CA TYR A 264 10.52 14.26 -19.50
C TYR A 264 9.95 13.12 -20.34
N LYS A 265 10.58 11.96 -20.25
CA LYS A 265 10.18 10.76 -20.98
C LYS A 265 10.17 9.55 -20.06
N GLY A 266 9.28 8.61 -20.37
CA GLY A 266 9.20 7.33 -19.70
C GLY A 266 9.17 6.15 -20.66
N LEU A 267 9.52 4.98 -20.13
CA LEU A 267 9.31 3.67 -20.74
C LEU A 267 8.22 2.95 -19.93
N PHE A 268 7.14 2.53 -20.59
CA PHE A 268 5.95 2.03 -19.92
C PHE A 268 5.63 0.60 -20.35
N GLY A 269 5.89 -0.35 -19.46
CA GLY A 269 5.66 -1.78 -19.67
C GLY A 269 6.93 -2.57 -20.00
N HIS A 270 6.85 -3.87 -19.75
CA HIS A 270 7.92 -4.82 -20.06
C HIS A 270 8.43 -4.69 -21.50
N LYS A 271 7.52 -4.47 -22.46
CA LYS A 271 7.84 -4.33 -23.90
C LYS A 271 8.88 -3.25 -24.18
N TYR A 272 8.84 -2.14 -23.44
CA TYR A 272 9.77 -1.02 -23.63
C TYR A 272 10.91 -1.00 -22.61
N VAL A 273 10.72 -1.57 -21.42
CA VAL A 273 11.72 -1.61 -20.35
C VAL A 273 12.72 -2.75 -20.55
N ALA A 274 12.26 -3.98 -20.81
CA ALA A 274 13.12 -5.16 -20.88
C ALA A 274 14.29 -5.02 -21.88
N PRO A 275 14.11 -4.42 -23.08
CA PRO A 275 15.22 -4.20 -24.00
C PRO A 275 16.34 -3.31 -23.46
N GLN A 276 16.06 -2.43 -22.47
CA GLN A 276 17.07 -1.54 -21.88
C GLN A 276 17.85 -2.22 -20.74
N ILE A 277 17.23 -3.17 -20.04
CA ILE A 277 17.78 -3.81 -18.82
C ILE A 277 18.19 -5.28 -19.03
N SER A 278 17.84 -5.84 -20.19
CA SER A 278 18.21 -7.20 -20.62
C SER A 278 18.41 -7.25 -22.14
N PRO A 279 19.39 -6.53 -22.71
CA PRO A 279 19.53 -6.39 -24.17
C PRO A 279 19.93 -7.70 -24.89
N ASN A 280 20.41 -8.70 -24.16
CA ASN A 280 20.96 -9.94 -24.71
C ASN A 280 20.00 -11.14 -24.64
N GLY A 281 18.76 -10.95 -24.19
CA GLY A 281 17.78 -12.04 -24.06
C GLY A 281 16.53 -11.63 -23.30
N PRO A 282 15.58 -12.55 -23.09
CA PRO A 282 14.45 -12.30 -22.21
C PRO A 282 14.96 -12.05 -20.77
N LEU A 283 14.27 -11.17 -20.05
CA LEU A 283 14.55 -10.98 -18.63
C LEU A 283 14.17 -12.25 -17.87
N THR A 284 15.03 -12.66 -16.94
CA THR A 284 14.82 -13.83 -16.08
C THR A 284 14.68 -13.40 -14.63
N ASP A 285 13.95 -14.20 -13.85
CA ASP A 285 13.87 -14.07 -12.38
C ASP A 285 15.22 -14.41 -11.72
N LEU A 286 15.32 -14.30 -10.39
CA LEU A 286 16.54 -14.64 -9.66
C LEU A 286 16.84 -16.16 -9.63
N ASP A 287 15.93 -17.00 -10.11
CA ASP A 287 16.10 -18.44 -10.29
C ASP A 287 16.54 -18.82 -11.71
N GLY A 288 16.58 -17.85 -12.63
CA GLY A 288 16.98 -18.03 -14.02
C GLY A 288 15.85 -18.45 -14.95
N ASN A 289 14.59 -18.40 -14.50
CA ASN A 289 13.43 -18.67 -15.34
C ASN A 289 13.02 -17.40 -16.09
N ILE A 290 12.55 -17.54 -17.33
CA ILE A 290 11.98 -16.41 -18.08
C ILE A 290 10.76 -15.87 -17.33
N ILE A 291 10.73 -14.55 -17.10
CA ILE A 291 9.57 -13.90 -16.51
C ILE A 291 8.45 -13.88 -17.54
N GLN A 292 7.33 -14.49 -17.18
CA GLN A 292 6.18 -14.70 -18.07
C GLN A 292 4.90 -14.84 -17.26
N ASN A 293 3.75 -14.54 -17.86
CA ASN A 293 2.45 -14.74 -17.23
C ASN A 293 2.08 -16.24 -17.12
N ALA A 294 0.95 -16.53 -16.46
CA ALA A 294 0.44 -17.88 -16.26
C ALA A 294 0.14 -18.66 -17.57
N ASN A 295 0.00 -17.97 -18.71
CA ASN A 295 -0.18 -18.58 -20.04
C ASN A 295 1.15 -18.84 -20.76
N GLY A 296 2.29 -18.54 -20.14
CA GLY A 296 3.62 -18.67 -20.74
C GLY A 296 4.00 -17.56 -21.71
N THR A 297 3.29 -16.42 -21.70
CA THR A 297 3.67 -15.24 -22.48
C THR A 297 4.77 -14.48 -21.75
N PRO A 298 5.97 -14.32 -22.34
CA PRO A 298 7.04 -13.51 -21.74
C PRO A 298 6.56 -12.06 -21.51
N GLY A 299 6.86 -11.52 -20.34
CA GLY A 299 6.43 -10.18 -19.95
C GLY A 299 5.99 -10.10 -18.50
N PHE A 300 5.30 -9.01 -18.14
CA PHE A 300 4.73 -8.84 -16.80
C PHE A 300 3.82 -10.02 -16.45
N PRO A 301 4.04 -10.69 -15.30
CA PRO A 301 3.34 -11.92 -14.97
C PRO A 301 1.92 -11.69 -14.39
N GLY A 302 1.56 -10.42 -14.12
CA GLY A 302 0.44 -10.06 -13.25
C GLY A 302 0.94 -9.68 -11.86
N PHE A 303 0.19 -8.85 -11.12
CA PHE A 303 0.59 -8.40 -9.77
C PHE A 303 0.74 -9.56 -8.80
N ASP A 304 -0.21 -10.50 -8.82
CA ASP A 304 -0.18 -11.76 -8.08
C ASP A 304 0.95 -12.72 -8.52
N GLY A 305 1.62 -12.44 -9.64
CA GLY A 305 2.83 -13.13 -10.09
C GLY A 305 4.14 -12.43 -9.68
N MET A 306 4.07 -11.30 -8.97
CA MET A 306 5.22 -10.50 -8.52
C MET A 306 5.87 -11.06 -7.25
N SER A 307 6.25 -12.34 -7.31
CA SER A 307 7.05 -12.96 -6.25
C SER A 307 8.37 -12.20 -6.03
N ALA A 308 9.00 -12.38 -4.85
CA ALA A 308 10.29 -11.76 -4.57
C ALA A 308 11.36 -12.05 -5.65
N SER A 309 11.38 -13.26 -6.22
CA SER A 309 12.33 -13.63 -7.29
C SER A 309 12.13 -12.81 -8.57
N VAL A 310 10.89 -12.45 -8.89
CA VAL A 310 10.52 -11.64 -10.07
C VAL A 310 10.81 -10.16 -9.81
N SER A 311 10.24 -9.58 -8.75
CA SER A 311 10.34 -8.14 -8.49
C SER A 311 11.77 -7.70 -8.25
N LEU A 312 12.52 -8.46 -7.44
CA LEU A 312 13.92 -8.18 -7.15
C LEU A 312 14.82 -8.33 -8.39
N ALA A 313 14.46 -9.20 -9.34
CA ALA A 313 15.19 -9.32 -10.61
C ALA A 313 15.02 -8.08 -11.50
N TYR A 314 13.82 -7.51 -11.58
CA TYR A 314 13.57 -6.26 -12.31
C TYR A 314 14.40 -5.11 -11.73
N ILE A 315 14.30 -4.87 -10.42
CA ILE A 315 14.99 -3.72 -9.82
C ILE A 315 16.51 -3.91 -9.80
N ALA A 316 17.03 -5.14 -9.63
CA ALA A 316 18.47 -5.39 -9.78
C ALA A 316 18.93 -5.07 -11.22
N ALA A 317 18.19 -5.55 -12.23
CA ALA A 317 18.52 -5.26 -13.62
C ALA A 317 18.44 -3.75 -13.94
N MET A 318 17.47 -3.03 -13.37
CA MET A 318 17.37 -1.57 -13.50
C MET A 318 18.59 -0.86 -12.87
N GLN A 319 18.96 -1.23 -11.64
CA GLN A 319 20.13 -0.68 -10.95
C GLN A 319 21.43 -0.87 -11.75
N GLU A 320 21.62 -2.06 -12.33
CA GLU A 320 22.77 -2.43 -13.17
C GLU A 320 22.83 -1.65 -14.49
N HIS A 321 21.71 -1.11 -14.96
CA HIS A 321 21.58 -0.46 -16.27
C HIS A 321 21.32 1.05 -16.19
N GLY A 322 21.74 1.70 -15.10
CA GLY A 322 21.73 3.16 -14.99
C GLY A 322 20.41 3.77 -14.52
N ILE A 323 19.63 2.99 -13.75
CA ILE A 323 18.43 3.46 -13.04
C ILE A 323 18.70 3.36 -11.53
N PRO A 324 19.29 4.41 -10.90
CA PRO A 324 19.79 4.34 -9.53
C PRO A 324 18.69 4.36 -8.45
N VAL A 325 17.47 4.77 -8.81
CA VAL A 325 16.31 4.78 -7.90
C VAL A 325 15.33 3.74 -8.38
N THR A 326 15.07 2.70 -7.59
CA THR A 326 14.19 1.60 -7.96
C THR A 326 13.22 1.23 -6.87
N TYR A 327 11.95 1.07 -7.24
CA TYR A 327 10.85 0.71 -6.37
C TYR A 327 10.28 -0.63 -6.83
N ALA A 328 9.97 -1.53 -5.89
CA ALA A 328 9.35 -2.81 -6.18
C ALA A 328 8.18 -3.06 -5.24
N TYR A 329 7.11 -3.64 -5.79
CA TYR A 329 6.09 -4.35 -5.04
C TYR A 329 6.42 -5.85 -5.05
N VAL A 330 6.14 -6.55 -3.95
CA VAL A 330 6.27 -8.00 -3.82
C VAL A 330 4.94 -8.53 -3.29
N SER A 331 4.36 -9.50 -3.99
CA SER A 331 3.09 -10.14 -3.57
C SER A 331 3.25 -10.86 -2.23
N ASP A 332 2.13 -11.13 -1.57
CA ASP A 332 2.10 -11.74 -0.24
C ASP A 332 2.73 -13.16 -0.25
N ALA A 333 2.87 -13.75 0.93
CA ALA A 333 3.29 -15.15 1.07
C ALA A 333 2.17 -16.03 1.64
N HIS A 334 1.01 -15.44 1.89
CA HIS A 334 -0.12 -15.99 2.64
C HIS A 334 -1.03 -16.82 1.72
N ASP A 335 -0.98 -16.56 0.42
CA ASP A 335 -1.72 -17.30 -0.59
C ASP A 335 -0.85 -18.28 -1.41
N ARG A 336 -1.51 -19.31 -1.93
CA ARG A 336 -0.94 -20.10 -3.03
C ARG A 336 -1.06 -19.33 -4.35
N HIS A 337 -0.03 -18.56 -4.68
CA HIS A 337 0.01 -17.85 -5.96
C HIS A 337 0.05 -18.81 -7.18
N PRO A 338 -0.63 -18.47 -8.30
CA PRO A 338 -1.35 -17.22 -8.55
C PRO A 338 -2.89 -17.31 -8.39
N SER A 339 -3.41 -18.14 -7.49
CA SER A 339 -4.87 -18.38 -7.49
C SER A 339 -5.47 -18.80 -6.14
N GLY A 340 -4.68 -18.76 -5.08
CA GLY A 340 -5.04 -19.35 -3.80
C GLY A 340 -5.10 -20.89 -3.82
N PRO A 341 -5.63 -21.51 -2.75
CA PRO A 341 -6.25 -20.86 -1.59
C PRO A 341 -5.24 -20.23 -0.63
N ALA A 342 -5.74 -19.45 0.32
CA ALA A 342 -5.00 -18.97 1.48
C ALA A 342 -4.44 -20.12 2.34
N TYR A 343 -3.29 -19.86 2.96
CA TYR A 343 -2.66 -20.70 3.95
C TYR A 343 -2.92 -20.16 5.35
N GLY A 344 -2.96 -21.06 6.34
CA GLY A 344 -2.87 -20.69 7.75
C GLY A 344 -1.41 -20.58 8.24
N PRO A 345 -1.15 -19.84 9.33
CA PRO A 345 0.19 -19.70 9.91
C PRO A 345 0.90 -21.04 10.14
N GLY A 346 2.08 -21.20 9.55
CA GLY A 346 2.89 -22.41 9.70
C GLY A 346 2.42 -23.62 8.89
N GLU A 347 1.47 -23.45 7.97
CA GLU A 347 1.21 -24.46 6.95
C GLU A 347 2.42 -24.62 6.01
N ALA A 348 2.64 -25.84 5.51
CA ALA A 348 3.85 -26.16 4.76
C ALA A 348 4.02 -25.33 3.47
N GLY A 349 2.92 -24.93 2.83
CA GLY A 349 2.95 -24.10 1.62
C GLY A 349 3.42 -22.67 1.90
N TYR A 350 2.89 -22.05 2.96
CA TYR A 350 3.30 -20.73 3.44
C TYR A 350 4.77 -20.70 3.85
N VAL A 351 5.22 -21.66 4.67
CA VAL A 351 6.63 -21.80 5.06
C VAL A 351 7.54 -21.98 3.84
N ALA A 352 7.09 -22.70 2.81
CA ALA A 352 7.84 -22.85 1.57
C ALA A 352 7.90 -21.56 0.74
N ALA A 353 6.81 -20.78 0.69
CA ALA A 353 6.77 -19.48 0.02
C ALA A 353 7.74 -18.49 0.67
N LEU A 354 7.70 -18.36 2.00
CA LEU A 354 8.64 -17.54 2.77
C LEU A 354 10.08 -18.00 2.56
N LYS A 355 10.34 -19.31 2.49
CA LYS A 355 11.68 -19.81 2.20
C LYS A 355 12.17 -19.46 0.79
N ALA A 356 11.28 -19.44 -0.19
CA ALA A 356 11.59 -18.98 -1.54
C ALA A 356 11.91 -17.48 -1.55
N TYR A 357 11.14 -16.66 -0.82
CA TYR A 357 11.41 -15.23 -0.68
C TYR A 357 12.74 -14.97 0.02
N ASP A 358 13.01 -15.63 1.15
CA ASP A 358 14.31 -15.60 1.84
C ASP A 358 15.48 -15.87 0.88
N THR A 359 15.33 -16.92 0.06
CA THR A 359 16.34 -17.31 -0.92
C THR A 359 16.51 -16.24 -2.00
N ALA A 360 15.43 -15.64 -2.48
CA ALA A 360 15.46 -14.54 -3.44
C ALA A 360 16.20 -13.32 -2.86
N PHE A 361 15.94 -12.91 -1.61
CA PHE A 361 16.69 -11.83 -0.95
C PHE A 361 18.18 -12.13 -0.83
N GLY A 362 18.54 -13.36 -0.46
CA GLY A 362 19.94 -13.79 -0.41
C GLY A 362 20.65 -13.65 -1.77
N LYS A 363 19.97 -14.06 -2.86
CA LYS A 363 20.48 -13.91 -4.24
C LYS A 363 20.53 -12.45 -4.68
N PHE A 364 19.53 -11.66 -4.34
CA PHE A 364 19.43 -10.24 -4.67
C PHE A 364 20.60 -9.45 -4.08
N PHE A 365 20.83 -9.55 -2.77
CA PHE A 365 21.95 -8.86 -2.14
C PHE A 365 23.31 -9.35 -2.68
N ALA A 366 23.45 -10.65 -2.94
CA ALA A 366 24.67 -11.18 -3.55
C ALA A 366 24.88 -10.71 -5.00
N ARG A 367 23.81 -10.46 -5.76
CA ARG A 367 23.86 -9.89 -7.11
C ARG A 367 24.31 -8.43 -7.06
N LEU A 368 23.61 -7.59 -6.30
CA LEU A 368 23.94 -6.17 -6.13
C LEU A 368 25.38 -5.95 -5.64
N ALA A 369 25.84 -6.77 -4.68
CA ALA A 369 27.19 -6.66 -4.14
C ALA A 369 28.29 -6.89 -5.19
N LYS A 370 28.03 -7.67 -6.25
CA LYS A 370 29.00 -7.86 -7.36
C LYS A 370 29.25 -6.57 -8.14
N ASP A 371 28.25 -5.69 -8.17
CA ASP A 371 28.32 -4.38 -8.82
C ASP A 371 28.67 -3.25 -7.83
N GLY A 372 29.02 -3.61 -6.60
CA GLY A 372 29.38 -2.66 -5.54
C GLY A 372 28.18 -1.93 -4.92
N ILE A 373 26.95 -2.34 -5.22
CA ILE A 373 25.72 -1.78 -4.64
C ILE A 373 25.45 -2.50 -3.32
N ASN A 374 25.57 -1.79 -2.20
CA ASN A 374 25.36 -2.34 -0.86
C ASN A 374 25.02 -1.24 0.16
N ALA A 375 24.88 -1.60 1.45
CA ALA A 375 24.47 -0.67 2.49
C ALA A 375 25.43 0.53 2.73
N SER A 376 26.66 0.51 2.22
CA SER A 376 27.58 1.66 2.34
C SER A 376 27.29 2.79 1.35
N ASN A 377 26.55 2.53 0.27
CA ASN A 377 26.25 3.51 -0.78
C ASN A 377 24.78 3.52 -1.25
N THR A 378 23.92 2.73 -0.61
CA THR A 378 22.52 2.58 -1.01
C THR A 378 21.62 2.82 0.18
N LEU A 379 20.56 3.59 -0.03
CA LEU A 379 19.44 3.66 0.91
C LEU A 379 18.46 2.53 0.56
N PHE A 380 18.39 1.53 1.44
CA PHE A 380 17.38 0.49 1.41
C PHE A 380 16.22 0.88 2.32
N VAL A 381 15.01 0.87 1.77
CA VAL A 381 13.76 1.03 2.49
C VAL A 381 12.89 -0.17 2.15
N VAL A 382 12.46 -0.90 3.17
CA VAL A 382 11.64 -2.10 3.01
C VAL A 382 10.51 -2.03 4.02
N THR A 383 9.28 -2.16 3.57
CA THR A 383 8.06 -2.09 4.41
C THR A 383 7.04 -3.11 3.94
N ALA A 384 5.95 -3.25 4.68
CA ALA A 384 4.70 -3.81 4.18
C ALA A 384 3.65 -2.70 4.08
N ASP A 385 2.70 -2.84 3.15
CA ASP A 385 1.57 -1.96 2.94
C ASP A 385 0.55 -2.08 4.08
N GLU A 386 0.17 -3.29 4.45
CA GLU A 386 -0.65 -3.59 5.61
C GLU A 386 -0.16 -4.86 6.33
N GLY A 387 -0.79 -5.15 7.46
CA GLY A 387 -0.91 -6.52 7.94
C GLY A 387 -2.35 -7.00 7.81
N ASP A 388 -2.54 -8.27 8.12
CA ASP A 388 -3.83 -8.94 8.04
C ASP A 388 -4.17 -9.69 9.33
N HIS A 389 -5.47 -9.82 9.54
CA HIS A 389 -6.05 -10.70 10.53
C HIS A 389 -6.30 -12.09 9.94
N PHE A 390 -5.65 -13.12 10.48
CA PHE A 390 -5.93 -14.51 10.14
C PHE A 390 -7.28 -14.98 10.69
N VAL A 391 -8.21 -15.31 9.79
CA VAL A 391 -9.53 -15.85 10.11
C VAL A 391 -9.49 -17.38 10.03
N GLY A 392 -9.33 -18.03 11.18
CA GLY A 392 -9.28 -19.48 11.26
C GLY A 392 -9.39 -20.05 12.67
N GLY A 393 -9.60 -21.37 12.73
CA GLY A 393 -9.67 -22.13 13.97
C GLY A 393 -8.29 -22.42 14.59
N ALA A 394 -8.28 -23.18 15.68
CA ALA A 394 -7.03 -23.60 16.32
C ALA A 394 -6.20 -24.54 15.41
N PRO A 395 -4.87 -24.42 15.39
CA PRO A 395 -4.01 -25.25 14.57
C PRO A 395 -3.91 -26.70 15.09
N THR A 396 -3.65 -27.63 14.18
CA THR A 396 -3.40 -29.05 14.48
C THR A 396 -2.06 -29.51 13.87
N PRO A 397 -1.23 -30.26 14.62
CA PRO A 397 -1.36 -30.53 16.05
C PRO A 397 -1.15 -29.25 16.89
N ALA A 398 -1.67 -29.21 18.11
CA ALA A 398 -1.62 -28.01 18.96
C ALA A 398 -0.19 -27.52 19.28
N ASN A 399 0.81 -28.40 19.15
CA ASN A 399 2.22 -28.09 19.34
C ASN A 399 2.97 -27.84 18.01
N CYS A 400 2.25 -27.62 16.90
CA CYS A 400 2.88 -27.24 15.64
C CYS A 400 3.64 -25.92 15.78
N ASN A 401 4.69 -25.76 14.97
CA ASN A 401 5.53 -24.55 14.96
C ASN A 401 5.90 -24.10 13.54
N GLY A 402 5.30 -24.71 12.52
CA GLY A 402 5.54 -24.44 11.09
C GLY A 402 6.90 -24.90 10.56
N VAL A 403 7.95 -24.84 11.37
CA VAL A 403 9.33 -25.10 10.93
C VAL A 403 9.67 -26.60 10.98
N THR A 404 9.40 -27.24 12.11
CA THR A 404 9.72 -28.67 12.34
C THR A 404 8.48 -29.54 12.41
N ILE A 405 7.36 -28.96 12.85
CA ILE A 405 6.05 -29.59 12.91
C ILE A 405 5.10 -28.67 12.15
N PRO A 406 4.71 -29.01 10.90
CA PRO A 406 3.76 -28.22 10.13
C PRO A 406 2.43 -28.06 10.85
N CYS A 407 1.82 -26.89 10.73
CA CYS A 407 0.45 -26.65 11.17
C CYS A 407 -0.53 -27.06 10.07
N THR A 408 -1.76 -27.37 10.47
CA THR A 408 -2.92 -27.60 9.60
C THR A 408 -4.16 -27.04 10.28
N TYR A 409 -5.14 -26.59 9.49
CA TYR A 409 -6.33 -25.92 10.00
C TYR A 409 -7.60 -26.60 9.47
N SER A 410 -8.51 -26.99 10.36
CA SER A 410 -9.79 -27.61 9.97
C SER A 410 -10.89 -26.58 9.68
N GLN A 411 -10.73 -25.36 10.19
CA GLN A 411 -11.55 -24.18 9.93
C GLN A 411 -10.59 -23.07 9.54
N ILE A 412 -10.81 -22.48 8.39
CA ILE A 412 -9.97 -21.46 7.77
C ILE A 412 -10.86 -20.75 6.74
N GLY A 413 -10.93 -19.42 6.83
CA GLY A 413 -11.70 -18.62 5.89
C GLY A 413 -12.37 -17.40 6.51
N GLU A 414 -12.34 -16.27 5.80
CA GLU A 414 -13.08 -15.05 6.09
C GLU A 414 -14.56 -15.36 6.34
N LEU A 415 -15.19 -14.63 7.25
CA LEU A 415 -16.61 -14.78 7.54
C LEU A 415 -17.43 -13.73 6.79
N ASN A 416 -17.97 -14.13 5.63
CA ASN A 416 -18.72 -13.25 4.75
C ASN A 416 -20.13 -12.95 5.28
N ALA A 417 -20.36 -11.69 5.66
CA ALA A 417 -21.59 -11.19 6.25
C ALA A 417 -22.43 -10.37 5.24
N ASN A 418 -23.64 -10.86 4.92
CA ASN A 418 -24.61 -10.14 4.08
C ASN A 418 -25.35 -9.07 4.90
N LEU A 419 -24.86 -7.83 4.87
CA LEU A 419 -25.41 -6.71 5.63
C LEU A 419 -26.87 -6.42 5.25
N THR A 420 -27.22 -6.49 3.97
CA THR A 420 -28.60 -6.26 3.50
C THR A 420 -29.58 -7.25 4.12
N GLY A 421 -29.21 -8.54 4.15
CA GLY A 421 -30.03 -9.59 4.74
C GLY A 421 -30.18 -9.45 6.25
N LEU A 422 -29.08 -9.12 6.95
CA LEU A 422 -29.08 -8.89 8.40
C LEU A 422 -29.96 -7.70 8.79
N LEU A 423 -29.81 -6.57 8.11
CA LEU A 423 -30.60 -5.36 8.31
C LEU A 423 -32.09 -5.61 8.05
N ALA A 424 -32.45 -6.26 6.95
CA ALA A 424 -33.84 -6.55 6.61
C ALA A 424 -34.47 -7.55 7.60
N THR A 425 -33.74 -8.59 7.99
CA THR A 425 -34.28 -9.67 8.83
C THR A 425 -34.39 -9.26 10.29
N GLN A 426 -33.32 -8.69 10.87
CA GLN A 426 -33.22 -8.36 12.30
C GLN A 426 -33.78 -6.97 12.64
N LYS A 427 -33.61 -5.99 11.74
CA LYS A 427 -33.92 -4.57 12.01
C LYS A 427 -35.06 -4.01 11.16
N LYS A 428 -35.57 -4.78 10.20
CA LYS A 428 -36.63 -4.37 9.25
C LYS A 428 -36.25 -3.14 8.42
N ILE A 429 -34.96 -2.93 8.21
CA ILE A 429 -34.47 -1.86 7.32
C ILE A 429 -34.49 -2.37 5.89
N THR A 430 -35.27 -1.69 5.04
CA THR A 430 -35.37 -1.96 3.59
C THR A 430 -34.92 -0.77 2.75
N THR A 431 -34.26 0.21 3.37
CA THR A 431 -33.67 1.37 2.69
C THR A 431 -32.69 0.89 1.62
N PRO A 432 -32.81 1.33 0.35
CA PRO A 432 -31.85 0.97 -0.69
C PRO A 432 -30.46 1.55 -0.40
N PHE A 433 -29.45 0.70 -0.43
CA PHE A 433 -28.05 1.06 -0.27
C PHE A 433 -27.16 0.09 -1.04
N THR A 434 -25.89 0.47 -1.17
CA THR A 434 -24.83 -0.44 -1.58
C THR A 434 -23.60 -0.20 -0.71
N VAL A 435 -22.61 -1.06 -0.83
CA VAL A 435 -21.35 -0.94 -0.11
C VAL A 435 -20.18 -1.09 -1.08
N HIS A 436 -19.06 -0.48 -0.76
CA HIS A 436 -17.79 -1.12 -1.05
C HIS A 436 -17.64 -2.24 -0.01
N ALA A 437 -17.52 -3.48 -0.50
CA ALA A 437 -17.51 -4.66 0.37
C ALA A 437 -16.11 -4.87 0.92
N ASP A 438 -15.99 -4.99 2.24
CA ASP A 438 -14.72 -4.93 2.96
C ASP A 438 -14.87 -5.41 4.41
N SER A 439 -13.76 -5.53 5.17
CA SER A 439 -13.81 -5.61 6.63
C SER A 439 -14.17 -4.26 7.27
N ALA A 440 -13.89 -3.15 6.57
CA ALA A 440 -14.38 -1.82 6.90
C ALA A 440 -15.30 -1.26 5.81
N PRO A 441 -16.50 -1.84 5.57
CA PRO A 441 -17.32 -1.47 4.44
C PRO A 441 -17.72 0.01 4.50
N THR A 442 -17.45 0.73 3.40
CA THR A 442 -18.03 2.05 3.18
C THR A 442 -19.45 1.92 2.64
N ILE A 443 -20.39 2.62 3.27
CA ILE A 443 -21.82 2.47 3.02
C ILE A 443 -22.34 3.68 2.25
N TYR A 444 -23.08 3.42 1.17
CA TYR A 444 -23.67 4.43 0.30
C TYR A 444 -25.17 4.26 0.24
N ILE A 445 -25.90 5.09 1.00
CA ILE A 445 -27.37 5.10 0.96
C ILE A 445 -27.82 5.76 -0.34
N THR A 446 -28.72 5.08 -1.06
CA THR A 446 -29.21 5.58 -2.35
C THR A 446 -29.93 6.92 -2.17
N GLY A 447 -29.61 7.88 -3.02
CA GLY A 447 -30.10 9.26 -2.95
C GLY A 447 -29.14 10.23 -2.27
N ASN A 448 -27.98 9.75 -1.79
CA ASN A 448 -26.98 10.54 -1.05
C ASN A 448 -27.61 11.45 0.02
N PRO A 449 -28.39 10.87 0.96
CA PRO A 449 -29.04 11.66 2.01
C PRO A 449 -28.01 12.34 2.91
N ALA A 450 -28.38 13.48 3.49
CA ALA A 450 -27.56 14.12 4.51
C ALA A 450 -27.31 13.19 5.71
N ARG A 451 -26.16 13.34 6.36
CA ARG A 451 -25.76 12.58 7.55
C ARG A 451 -26.79 12.59 8.68
N ASP A 452 -27.50 13.71 8.86
CA ASP A 452 -28.51 13.92 9.90
C ASP A 452 -29.94 13.65 9.41
N ALA A 453 -30.12 13.20 8.17
CA ALA A 453 -31.42 12.81 7.66
C ALA A 453 -31.94 11.59 8.42
N SER A 454 -33.25 11.54 8.70
CA SER A 454 -33.87 10.45 9.47
C SER A 454 -33.61 9.06 8.88
N VAL A 455 -33.50 8.95 7.54
CA VAL A 455 -33.17 7.69 6.86
C VAL A 455 -31.75 7.22 7.18
N THR A 456 -30.78 8.14 7.21
CA THR A 456 -29.38 7.86 7.55
C THR A 456 -29.27 7.44 9.01
N ARG A 457 -29.88 8.21 9.91
CA ARG A 457 -29.89 7.95 11.36
C ARG A 457 -30.49 6.60 11.71
N THR A 458 -31.63 6.25 11.10
CA THR A 458 -32.28 4.94 11.29
C THR A 458 -31.38 3.81 10.78
N PHE A 459 -30.68 4.03 9.67
CA PHE A 459 -29.77 3.04 9.09
C PHE A 459 -28.54 2.81 9.99
N GLU A 460 -27.89 3.87 10.48
CA GLU A 460 -26.71 3.79 11.34
C GLU A 460 -27.02 3.07 12.66
N GLN A 461 -28.13 3.40 13.32
CA GLN A 461 -28.60 2.72 14.54
C GLN A 461 -28.84 1.21 14.32
N ALA A 462 -29.38 0.86 13.15
CA ALA A 462 -29.60 -0.53 12.78
C ALA A 462 -28.28 -1.26 12.51
N ALA A 463 -27.38 -0.66 11.73
CA ALA A 463 -26.05 -1.20 11.43
C ALA A 463 -25.21 -1.41 12.71
N ALA A 464 -25.29 -0.48 13.67
CA ALA A 464 -24.61 -0.58 14.96
C ALA A 464 -25.09 -1.74 15.85
N SER A 465 -26.20 -2.42 15.50
CA SER A 465 -26.84 -3.39 16.37
C SER A 465 -27.15 -4.74 15.72
N VAL A 466 -26.75 -4.96 14.46
CA VAL A 466 -26.85 -6.29 13.84
C VAL A 466 -25.84 -7.24 14.47
N THR A 467 -26.28 -8.49 14.69
CA THR A 467 -25.46 -9.53 15.32
C THR A 467 -25.41 -10.77 14.44
N VAL A 468 -24.34 -11.54 14.58
CA VAL A 468 -24.20 -12.86 13.98
C VAL A 468 -23.69 -13.86 15.02
N THR A 469 -23.78 -15.16 14.73
CA THR A 469 -23.13 -16.19 15.55
C THR A 469 -21.87 -16.62 14.82
N ASN A 470 -20.71 -16.34 15.40
CA ASN A 470 -19.41 -16.66 14.83
C ASN A 470 -19.23 -18.19 14.80
N PRO A 471 -19.11 -18.83 13.62
CA PRO A 471 -18.99 -20.28 13.52
C PRO A 471 -17.68 -20.82 14.11
N LEU A 472 -16.62 -20.00 14.18
CA LEU A 472 -15.30 -20.42 14.68
C LEU A 472 -15.30 -20.62 16.20
N ASN A 473 -16.08 -19.83 16.93
CA ASN A 473 -16.06 -19.79 18.40
C ASN A 473 -17.44 -20.00 19.06
N GLY A 474 -18.53 -20.00 18.28
CA GLY A 474 -19.92 -20.21 18.72
C GLY A 474 -20.57 -19.04 19.45
N LYS A 475 -19.93 -17.88 19.54
CA LYS A 475 -20.43 -16.70 20.28
C LYS A 475 -21.30 -15.83 19.39
N GLN A 476 -22.28 -15.18 20.01
CA GLN A 476 -23.02 -14.09 19.37
C GLN A 476 -22.22 -12.80 19.47
N GLU A 477 -21.96 -12.16 18.33
CA GLU A 477 -21.11 -10.99 18.21
C GLU A 477 -21.81 -9.90 17.40
N LEU A 478 -21.46 -8.64 17.68
CA LEU A 478 -21.81 -7.54 16.79
C LEU A 478 -20.95 -7.64 15.53
N VAL A 479 -21.55 -7.36 14.37
CA VAL A 479 -20.77 -7.24 13.13
C VAL A 479 -19.93 -5.97 13.15
N SER A 480 -20.51 -4.85 13.61
CA SER A 480 -19.85 -3.56 13.74
C SER A 480 -19.01 -3.48 15.01
N HIS A 481 -17.73 -3.12 14.87
CA HIS A 481 -16.86 -2.77 16.00
C HIS A 481 -16.81 -1.26 16.22
N TYR A 482 -16.59 -0.49 15.14
CA TYR A 482 -16.67 0.97 15.15
C TYR A 482 -17.45 1.51 13.94
N MET A 483 -17.89 2.75 14.04
CA MET A 483 -18.56 3.47 12.96
C MET A 483 -18.10 4.92 12.91
N ALA A 484 -17.92 5.44 11.70
CA ALA A 484 -17.49 6.80 11.42
C ALA A 484 -18.37 7.42 10.34
N ASP A 485 -19.11 8.48 10.66
CA ASP A 485 -19.78 9.30 9.64
C ASP A 485 -18.82 10.36 9.06
N PRO A 486 -19.23 11.24 8.12
CA PRO A 486 -18.33 12.19 7.47
C PRO A 486 -17.61 13.20 8.39
N VAL A 487 -17.92 13.26 9.69
CA VAL A 487 -17.18 14.12 10.63
C VAL A 487 -16.01 13.35 11.21
N GLU A 488 -16.21 12.11 11.63
CA GLU A 488 -15.13 11.25 12.09
C GLU A 488 -14.23 10.86 10.91
N MET A 489 -14.80 10.50 9.76
CA MET A 489 -14.03 10.21 8.55
C MET A 489 -13.10 11.35 8.13
N LYS A 490 -13.49 12.61 8.37
CA LYS A 490 -12.60 13.75 8.13
C LYS A 490 -11.40 13.75 9.08
N LEU A 491 -11.60 13.37 10.35
CA LEU A 491 -10.51 13.22 11.31
C LEU A 491 -9.52 12.16 10.83
N LEU A 492 -10.05 11.04 10.33
CA LEU A 492 -9.32 9.86 9.86
C LEU A 492 -8.70 9.98 8.45
N HIS A 493 -8.78 11.16 7.82
CA HIS A 493 -8.26 11.41 6.47
C HIS A 493 -8.94 10.65 5.31
N MET A 494 -10.24 10.36 5.45
CA MET A 494 -11.00 9.54 4.49
C MET A 494 -11.93 10.37 3.57
N ILE A 495 -11.72 11.68 3.46
CA ILE A 495 -12.58 12.60 2.68
C ILE A 495 -11.74 13.39 1.69
N THR A 496 -11.79 12.98 0.42
CA THR A 496 -11.02 13.59 -0.67
C THR A 496 -11.60 14.95 -1.12
N ALA A 497 -10.87 15.64 -1.99
CA ALA A 497 -11.33 16.87 -2.64
C ALA A 497 -12.60 16.71 -3.51
N ASP A 498 -12.94 15.49 -3.94
CA ASP A 498 -14.21 15.20 -4.61
C ASP A 498 -15.27 14.74 -3.59
N PRO A 499 -16.30 15.57 -3.29
CA PRO A 499 -17.36 15.20 -2.37
C PRO A 499 -18.19 14.00 -2.86
N ALA A 500 -18.20 13.68 -4.16
CA ALA A 500 -18.89 12.51 -4.68
C ALA A 500 -18.28 11.20 -4.20
N ARG A 501 -16.97 11.18 -3.88
CA ARG A 501 -16.26 10.00 -3.34
C ARG A 501 -16.54 9.74 -1.86
N THR A 502 -17.20 10.67 -1.16
CA THR A 502 -17.48 10.54 0.27
C THR A 502 -18.65 9.57 0.50
N PRO A 503 -18.46 8.45 1.22
CA PRO A 503 -19.56 7.56 1.57
C PRO A 503 -20.52 8.21 2.58
N THR A 504 -21.70 7.61 2.75
CA THR A 504 -22.65 8.07 3.76
C THR A 504 -22.08 7.91 5.17
N PHE A 505 -21.43 6.77 5.44
CA PHE A 505 -20.59 6.51 6.62
C PHE A 505 -19.77 5.24 6.38
N THR A 506 -18.75 5.01 7.21
CA THR A 506 -17.95 3.79 7.23
C THR A 506 -18.27 2.99 8.48
N MET A 507 -18.37 1.67 8.34
CA MET A 507 -18.40 0.74 9.45
C MET A 507 -17.08 -0.02 9.46
N PHE A 508 -16.41 -0.10 10.61
CA PHE A 508 -15.27 -0.98 10.82
C PHE A 508 -15.81 -2.22 11.53
N ALA A 509 -15.80 -3.37 10.85
CA ALA A 509 -16.33 -4.60 11.41
C ALA A 509 -15.39 -5.17 12.49
N ASN A 510 -15.84 -6.23 13.17
CA ASN A 510 -14.91 -7.10 13.87
C ASN A 510 -14.02 -7.83 12.84
N PRO A 511 -12.71 -8.02 13.10
CA PRO A 511 -11.74 -8.46 12.10
C PRO A 511 -11.98 -9.83 11.47
N ASP A 512 -12.81 -10.69 12.09
CA ASP A 512 -13.23 -11.94 11.46
C ASP A 512 -14.16 -11.73 10.23
N TYR A 513 -14.84 -10.59 10.12
CA TYR A 513 -15.95 -10.38 9.17
C TYR A 513 -15.56 -9.55 7.94
N PHE A 514 -15.85 -10.10 6.77
CA PHE A 514 -15.89 -9.35 5.51
C PHE A 514 -17.36 -9.08 5.13
N VAL A 515 -17.72 -7.81 4.94
CA VAL A 515 -19.11 -7.37 4.88
C VAL A 515 -19.49 -6.93 3.47
N PHE A 516 -20.58 -7.48 2.96
CA PHE A 516 -21.08 -7.22 1.60
C PHE A 516 -22.60 -7.03 1.54
N THR A 517 -23.12 -6.67 0.36
CA THR A 517 -24.58 -6.61 0.11
C THR A 517 -25.05 -7.79 -0.74
N GLY A 518 -26.11 -8.47 -0.30
CA GLY A 518 -26.75 -9.59 -0.99
C GLY A 518 -28.27 -9.53 -0.96
N ALA A 519 -28.93 -10.69 -0.86
CA ALA A 519 -30.39 -10.76 -0.76
C ALA A 519 -30.90 -10.09 0.53
N ALA A 520 -32.06 -9.44 0.47
CA ALA A 520 -32.70 -8.76 1.60
C ALA A 520 -33.46 -9.71 2.56
N ASN A 521 -32.90 -10.88 2.81
CA ASN A 521 -33.36 -11.88 3.77
C ASN A 521 -32.19 -12.76 4.20
N CYS A 522 -32.41 -13.60 5.20
CA CYS A 522 -31.49 -14.66 5.61
C CYS A 522 -32.09 -16.06 5.34
N ASP A 523 -32.81 -16.23 4.22
CA ASP A 523 -33.31 -17.54 3.80
C ASP A 523 -32.14 -18.46 3.43
N SER A 524 -31.14 -17.88 2.77
CA SER A 524 -29.76 -18.39 2.79
C SER A 524 -29.02 -17.77 3.99
N PRO A 525 -28.08 -18.48 4.63
CA PRO A 525 -27.31 -17.93 5.75
C PRO A 525 -26.72 -16.56 5.41
N CYS A 526 -26.98 -15.57 6.26
CA CYS A 526 -26.39 -14.24 6.13
C CYS A 526 -24.93 -14.17 6.58
N LEU A 527 -24.37 -15.30 7.05
CA LEU A 527 -22.97 -15.47 7.39
C LEU A 527 -22.50 -16.80 6.80
N ALA A 528 -21.35 -16.80 6.14
CA ALA A 528 -20.71 -18.01 5.63
C ALA A 528 -19.18 -17.89 5.71
N GLU A 529 -18.52 -18.95 6.15
CA GLU A 529 -17.06 -19.10 6.07
C GLU A 529 -16.66 -19.33 4.60
N VAL A 530 -15.65 -18.61 4.12
CA VAL A 530 -15.14 -18.72 2.74
C VAL A 530 -13.67 -19.13 2.76
N PRO A 531 -13.36 -20.44 2.66
CA PRO A 531 -11.99 -20.93 2.86
C PRO A 531 -10.94 -20.53 1.82
N THR A 532 -11.34 -19.85 0.75
CA THR A 532 -10.39 -19.38 -0.26
C THR A 532 -9.66 -18.10 0.15
N PHE A 533 -10.21 -17.34 1.09
CA PHE A 533 -9.65 -16.09 1.62
C PHE A 533 -9.61 -16.25 3.12
N ALA A 534 -8.45 -16.16 3.77
CA ALA A 534 -8.33 -16.40 5.22
C ALA A 534 -7.65 -15.26 5.98
N TRP A 535 -7.39 -14.16 5.28
CA TRP A 535 -6.65 -13.02 5.79
C TRP A 535 -7.46 -11.78 5.47
N ASN A 536 -7.99 -11.16 6.52
CA ASN A 536 -8.82 -9.96 6.42
C ASN A 536 -7.99 -8.73 6.78
N HIS A 537 -8.20 -7.64 6.06
CA HIS A 537 -7.56 -6.36 6.34
C HIS A 537 -8.53 -5.22 6.05
N GLY A 538 -8.17 -4.03 6.54
CA GLY A 538 -8.92 -2.79 6.39
C GLY A 538 -9.51 -2.19 7.67
N ASP A 539 -9.91 -3.00 8.65
CA ASP A 539 -10.45 -2.46 9.90
C ASP A 539 -9.35 -1.86 10.80
N VAL A 540 -9.70 -1.38 12.01
CA VAL A 540 -8.77 -0.67 12.92
C VAL A 540 -7.98 -1.58 13.87
N SER A 541 -8.08 -2.89 13.71
CA SER A 541 -7.39 -3.86 14.55
C SER A 541 -5.87 -3.72 14.45
N GLN A 542 -5.18 -4.03 15.54
CA GLN A 542 -3.75 -3.80 15.64
C GLN A 542 -2.93 -4.73 14.75
N ASP A 543 -3.34 -5.99 14.59
CA ASP A 543 -2.70 -6.94 13.67
C ASP A 543 -2.81 -6.50 12.20
N ILE A 544 -3.83 -5.71 11.86
CA ILE A 544 -3.99 -5.10 10.55
C ILE A 544 -3.14 -3.82 10.40
N ASN A 545 -3.26 -2.89 11.35
CA ASN A 545 -2.72 -1.53 11.18
C ASN A 545 -1.30 -1.35 11.72
N ARG A 546 -0.73 -2.33 12.42
CA ARG A 546 0.64 -2.24 12.94
C ARG A 546 1.58 -3.06 12.07
N THR A 547 2.23 -2.36 11.15
CA THR A 547 3.24 -2.89 10.24
C THR A 547 4.65 -2.68 10.81
N TRP A 548 5.65 -2.71 9.93
CA TRP A 548 7.05 -2.51 10.24
C TRP A 548 7.74 -1.73 9.12
N LEU A 549 8.82 -1.03 9.46
CA LEU A 549 9.64 -0.26 8.51
C LEU A 549 11.12 -0.60 8.70
N GLY A 550 11.72 -1.21 7.70
CA GLY A 550 13.15 -1.45 7.60
C GLY A 550 13.85 -0.34 6.83
N ILE A 551 14.80 0.36 7.46
CA ILE A 551 15.65 1.35 6.79
C ILE A 551 17.11 0.99 7.05
N ALA A 552 17.91 0.88 5.99
CA ALA A 552 19.34 0.62 6.08
C ALA A 552 20.11 1.43 5.04
N GLY A 553 21.28 1.96 5.42
CA GLY A 553 22.10 2.75 4.52
C GLY A 553 22.80 3.92 5.19
N PRO A 554 23.54 4.73 4.42
CA PRO A 554 24.26 5.87 4.97
C PRO A 554 23.32 6.87 5.63
N GLY A 555 23.67 7.31 6.84
CA GLY A 555 22.89 8.27 7.61
C GLY A 555 21.87 7.65 8.56
N VAL A 556 21.59 6.35 8.47
CA VAL A 556 20.64 5.63 9.34
C VAL A 556 21.35 5.06 10.58
N GLN A 557 20.70 5.09 11.75
CA GLN A 557 21.23 4.48 12.96
C GLN A 557 21.10 2.95 12.91
N HIS A 558 22.07 2.25 13.48
CA HIS A 558 22.04 0.80 13.62
C HIS A 558 21.33 0.44 14.93
N LEU A 559 19.99 0.41 14.90
CA LEU A 559 19.14 0.18 16.07
C LEU A 559 18.71 -1.29 16.23
N GLY A 560 18.95 -2.13 15.23
CA GLY A 560 18.36 -3.47 15.19
C GLY A 560 16.84 -3.38 15.14
N ILE A 561 16.13 -4.29 15.83
CA ILE A 561 14.67 -4.18 15.98
C ILE A 561 14.36 -3.14 17.07
N ASN A 562 13.58 -2.12 16.74
CA ASN A 562 13.22 -1.03 17.62
C ASN A 562 11.69 -0.83 17.66
N ASP A 563 11.13 -0.93 18.86
CA ASP A 563 9.68 -0.76 19.07
C ASP A 563 9.29 0.60 19.70
N SER A 564 10.29 1.44 19.98
CA SER A 564 10.11 2.68 20.73
C SER A 564 9.79 3.89 19.84
N ILE A 565 10.11 3.81 18.55
CA ILE A 565 9.85 4.87 17.58
C ILE A 565 8.48 4.59 16.97
N TRP A 566 7.49 5.41 17.31
CA TRP A 566 6.19 5.39 16.66
C TRP A 566 6.30 6.10 15.31
N ALA A 567 5.92 5.40 14.24
CA ALA A 567 5.88 5.90 12.87
C ALA A 567 4.58 5.46 12.20
N ASP A 568 4.24 6.11 11.09
CA ASP A 568 3.28 5.60 10.12
C ASP A 568 3.79 5.82 8.69
N HIS A 569 3.04 5.33 7.72
CA HIS A 569 3.42 5.30 6.31
C HIS A 569 3.76 6.67 5.75
N THR A 570 3.09 7.74 6.23
CA THR A 570 3.40 9.09 5.75
C THR A 570 4.82 9.54 6.11
N ASP A 571 5.43 8.99 7.17
CA ASP A 571 6.77 9.36 7.64
C ASP A 571 7.90 8.80 6.74
N ILE A 572 7.61 7.81 5.90
CA ILE A 572 8.60 7.14 5.05
C ILE A 572 9.18 8.12 4.02
N ARG A 573 8.32 8.77 3.25
CA ARG A 573 8.70 9.71 2.19
C ARG A 573 9.59 10.86 2.67
N PRO A 574 9.21 11.68 3.67
CA PRO A 574 10.05 12.79 4.13
C PRO A 574 11.38 12.29 4.73
N THR A 575 11.38 11.14 5.42
CA THR A 575 12.62 10.54 5.96
C THR A 575 13.59 10.15 4.85
N MET A 576 13.09 9.55 3.76
CA MET A 576 13.89 9.26 2.58
C MET A 576 14.45 10.52 1.95
N LEU A 577 13.62 11.54 1.74
CA LEU A 577 14.05 12.77 1.10
C LEU A 577 15.13 13.52 1.89
N GLU A 578 15.00 13.55 3.23
CA GLU A 578 16.03 14.10 4.12
C GLU A 578 17.38 13.40 3.94
N LEU A 579 17.38 12.05 3.97
CA LEU A 579 18.59 11.25 3.79
C LEU A 579 19.25 11.44 2.41
N LEU A 580 18.46 11.86 1.41
CA LEU A 580 18.89 12.07 0.04
C LEU A 580 19.21 13.53 -0.28
N GLY A 581 18.97 14.45 0.66
CA GLY A 581 19.10 15.89 0.44
C GLY A 581 18.14 16.41 -0.63
N LEU A 582 16.96 15.81 -0.72
CA LEU A 582 15.88 16.17 -1.63
C LEU A 582 14.69 16.70 -0.84
N LYS A 583 13.69 17.22 -1.56
CA LYS A 583 12.41 17.63 -1.00
C LYS A 583 11.33 17.51 -2.07
N ASP A 584 10.09 17.35 -1.65
CA ASP A 584 8.94 17.57 -2.49
C ASP A 584 8.59 19.08 -2.56
N ASP A 585 7.69 19.45 -3.47
CA ASP A 585 7.18 20.82 -3.64
C ASP A 585 5.79 21.03 -3.02
N TYR A 586 5.37 20.08 -2.19
CA TYR A 586 4.17 20.13 -1.36
C TYR A 586 4.55 19.78 0.08
N SER A 587 3.66 20.12 1.02
CA SER A 587 3.82 19.79 2.44
C SER A 587 3.32 18.37 2.70
N HIS A 588 3.99 17.58 3.53
CA HIS A 588 3.62 16.21 3.87
C HIS A 588 2.56 16.17 4.99
N ASP A 589 2.01 15.00 5.29
CA ASP A 589 1.34 14.70 6.58
C ASP A 589 2.23 13.84 7.51
N GLY A 590 3.36 13.41 6.97
CA GLY A 590 4.43 12.74 7.69
C GLY A 590 5.51 13.70 8.18
N ARG A 591 6.44 13.15 8.94
CA ARG A 591 7.61 13.85 9.48
C ARG A 591 8.88 13.04 9.25
N VAL A 592 10.05 13.68 9.33
CA VAL A 592 11.31 12.94 9.33
C VAL A 592 11.46 12.15 10.64
N LEU A 593 11.82 10.87 10.53
CA LEU A 593 12.11 9.99 11.66
C LEU A 593 13.48 10.31 12.28
N PHE A 594 13.63 11.47 12.92
CA PHE A 594 14.90 11.93 13.52
C PHE A 594 15.55 10.89 14.44
N GLU A 595 14.74 10.13 15.18
CA GLU A 595 15.22 9.09 16.07
C GLU A 595 15.95 7.94 15.36
N ALA A 596 15.64 7.71 14.07
CA ALA A 596 16.27 6.70 13.23
C ALA A 596 17.53 7.21 12.51
N LEU A 597 17.83 8.51 12.56
CA LEU A 597 18.94 9.11 11.80
C LEU A 597 20.18 9.37 12.67
N THR A 598 21.37 9.13 12.12
CA THR A 598 22.64 9.48 12.75
C THR A 598 22.76 10.98 12.94
N SER A 599 23.52 11.43 13.95
CA SER A 599 23.71 12.86 14.23
C SER A 599 24.17 13.66 13.00
N ASN A 600 25.05 13.10 12.16
CA ASN A 600 25.57 13.75 10.96
C ASN A 600 24.56 13.83 9.81
N ALA A 601 23.55 12.96 9.79
CA ALA A 601 22.47 13.00 8.81
C ALA A 601 21.34 13.96 9.21
N LEU A 602 21.26 14.37 10.48
CA LEU A 602 20.24 15.32 10.91
C LEU A 602 20.51 16.75 10.37
N PRO A 603 19.45 17.51 10.05
CA PRO A 603 19.56 18.94 9.78
C PRO A 603 20.26 19.68 10.93
N ALA A 604 20.95 20.78 10.64
CA ALA A 604 21.77 21.48 11.63
C ALA A 604 20.95 21.95 12.86
N ALA A 605 19.75 22.49 12.64
CA ALA A 605 18.86 22.94 13.72
C ALA A 605 18.34 21.77 14.56
N VAL A 606 17.91 20.69 13.91
CA VAL A 606 17.46 19.47 14.58
C VAL A 606 18.60 18.86 15.40
N ARG A 607 19.82 18.81 14.85
CA ARG A 607 21.00 18.31 15.56
C ARG A 607 21.30 19.11 16.83
N ALA A 608 21.16 20.44 16.79
CA ALA A 608 21.41 21.31 17.93
C ALA A 608 20.33 21.16 19.03
N HIS A 609 19.08 20.88 18.65
CA HIS A 609 17.91 20.93 19.54
C HIS A 609 17.02 19.68 19.46
N LEU A 610 17.63 18.51 19.28
CA LEU A 610 16.96 17.25 18.90
C LEU A 610 15.72 16.91 19.75
N ASN A 611 15.82 17.05 21.07
CA ASN A 611 14.71 16.70 21.98
C ASN A 611 13.45 17.55 21.79
N TYR A 612 13.61 18.82 21.37
CA TYR A 612 12.47 19.70 21.11
C TYR A 612 11.68 19.22 19.88
N TYR A 613 12.39 18.89 18.81
CA TYR A 613 11.78 18.47 17.55
C TYR A 613 11.28 17.03 17.60
N ILE A 614 11.93 16.13 18.35
CA ILE A 614 11.36 14.80 18.65
C ILE A 614 10.04 14.94 19.41
N GLY A 615 9.98 15.80 20.44
CA GLY A 615 8.74 16.02 21.20
C GLY A 615 7.60 16.55 20.33
N LEU A 616 7.92 17.49 19.44
CA LEU A 616 6.98 18.07 18.47
C LEU A 616 6.49 17.02 17.45
N ALA A 617 7.41 16.28 16.84
CA ALA A 617 7.10 15.24 15.85
C ALA A 617 6.24 14.13 16.45
N ARG A 618 6.54 13.68 17.67
CA ARG A 618 5.74 12.65 18.35
C ARG A 618 4.31 13.12 18.60
N VAL A 619 4.12 14.32 19.13
CA VAL A 619 2.77 14.81 19.38
C VAL A 619 2.00 15.02 18.08
N TYR A 620 2.68 15.47 17.02
CA TYR A 620 2.10 15.65 15.70
C TYR A 620 1.48 14.35 15.19
N LYS A 621 2.22 13.25 15.26
CA LYS A 621 1.71 11.95 14.84
C LYS A 621 0.53 11.47 15.67
N GLN A 622 0.57 11.68 16.99
CA GLN A 622 -0.53 11.28 17.87
C GLN A 622 -1.82 12.08 17.65
N ILE A 623 -1.74 13.31 17.12
CA ILE A 623 -2.93 14.12 16.79
C ILE A 623 -3.36 14.00 15.33
N ASN A 624 -2.47 13.65 14.41
CA ASN A 624 -2.73 13.71 12.97
C ASN A 624 -2.98 12.34 12.35
N ALA A 625 -2.31 11.28 12.81
CA ALA A 625 -2.42 9.97 12.18
C ALA A 625 -3.80 9.32 12.34
N SER A 626 -4.21 8.56 11.32
CA SER A 626 -5.50 7.85 11.28
C SER A 626 -5.65 6.81 12.40
N VAL A 627 -4.53 6.32 12.96
CA VAL A 627 -4.49 5.44 14.14
C VAL A 627 -3.67 6.04 15.30
N GLY A 628 -3.46 7.36 15.27
CA GLY A 628 -2.90 8.09 16.42
C GLY A 628 -3.87 8.13 17.60
N GLN A 629 -3.36 8.46 18.80
CA GLN A 629 -4.18 8.52 20.02
C GLN A 629 -5.47 9.35 19.84
N LEU A 630 -5.42 10.48 19.12
CA LEU A 630 -6.60 11.32 18.92
C LEU A 630 -7.71 10.58 18.16
N ALA A 631 -7.36 9.91 17.06
CA ALA A 631 -8.29 9.13 16.24
C ALA A 631 -8.88 7.96 17.04
N LEU A 632 -8.04 7.23 17.77
CA LEU A 632 -8.49 6.11 18.61
C LEU A 632 -9.36 6.57 19.80
N ASP A 633 -9.21 7.81 20.27
CA ASP A 633 -10.09 8.41 21.28
C ASP A 633 -11.44 8.86 20.71
N THR A 634 -11.48 9.35 19.46
CA THR A 634 -12.71 9.88 18.83
C THR A 634 -13.58 8.81 18.19
N LEU A 635 -12.98 7.73 17.68
CA LEU A 635 -13.71 6.65 17.01
C LEU A 635 -14.78 5.97 17.91
N PRO A 636 -14.53 5.67 19.21
CA PRO A 636 -15.57 5.22 20.13
C PRO A 636 -16.66 6.27 20.40
N ILE A 637 -16.32 7.56 20.32
CA ILE A 637 -17.28 8.66 20.47
C ILE A 637 -18.22 8.70 19.27
N SER A 638 -17.69 8.60 18.05
CA SER A 638 -18.50 8.58 16.82
C SER A 638 -19.38 7.34 16.78
N THR A 639 -18.82 6.16 17.09
CA THR A 639 -19.57 4.89 17.16
C THR A 639 -20.80 5.00 18.07
N ARG A 640 -20.63 5.63 19.24
CA ARG A 640 -21.74 5.89 20.16
C ARG A 640 -22.74 6.93 19.64
N ALA A 641 -22.26 7.96 18.97
CA ALA A 641 -23.10 8.96 18.33
C ALA A 641 -24.02 8.29 17.30
N LEU A 642 -23.44 7.44 16.44
CA LEU A 642 -24.15 6.73 15.38
C LEU A 642 -25.11 5.67 15.92
N ALA A 643 -24.73 4.95 16.99
CA ALA A 643 -25.59 3.96 17.63
C ALA A 643 -26.76 4.55 18.44
N SER A 644 -26.71 5.82 18.82
CA SER A 644 -27.68 6.43 19.73
C SER A 644 -29.06 6.66 19.08
N SER A 645 -30.11 6.27 19.81
CA SER A 645 -31.52 6.53 19.49
C SER A 645 -32.20 7.53 20.45
N SER A 646 -31.42 8.43 21.07
CA SER A 646 -31.94 9.48 21.96
C SER A 646 -32.99 10.36 21.27
N THR A 647 -34.02 10.79 22.00
CA THR A 647 -35.07 11.68 21.47
C THR A 647 -34.50 12.89 20.74
N GLY A 648 -34.91 13.09 19.49
CA GLY A 648 -34.46 14.20 18.65
C GLY A 648 -32.97 14.17 18.30
N ASP A 649 -32.35 12.98 18.30
CA ASP A 649 -30.92 12.78 18.03
C ASP A 649 -29.98 13.61 18.94
N ALA A 650 -30.46 13.98 20.14
CA ALA A 650 -29.74 14.86 21.05
C ALA A 650 -28.30 14.40 21.38
N THR A 651 -28.10 13.09 21.57
CA THR A 651 -26.77 12.51 21.80
C THR A 651 -25.92 12.58 20.53
N TYR A 652 -26.46 12.20 19.36
CA TYR A 652 -25.74 12.28 18.09
C TYR A 652 -25.24 13.70 17.82
N ILE A 653 -26.16 14.67 17.85
CA ILE A 653 -25.87 16.09 17.62
C ILE A 653 -24.79 16.59 18.60
N LYS A 654 -24.89 16.20 19.89
CA LYS A 654 -23.90 16.61 20.89
C LYS A 654 -22.52 16.03 20.62
N LEU A 655 -22.43 14.73 20.35
CA LEU A 655 -21.16 14.02 20.20
C LEU A 655 -20.46 14.41 18.90
N GLU A 656 -21.19 14.48 17.79
CA GLU A 656 -20.64 14.89 16.50
C GLU A 656 -20.20 16.36 16.50
N LYS A 657 -20.93 17.25 17.18
CA LYS A 657 -20.48 18.63 17.40
C LYS A 657 -19.17 18.68 18.19
N GLN A 658 -18.95 17.77 19.14
CA GLN A 658 -17.70 17.69 19.88
C GLN A 658 -16.54 17.22 18.98
N ILE A 659 -16.77 16.21 18.13
CA ILE A 659 -15.75 15.76 17.16
C ILE A 659 -15.45 16.87 16.16
N GLN A 660 -16.44 17.59 15.63
CA GLN A 660 -16.23 18.76 14.76
C GLN A 660 -15.33 19.84 15.40
N GLN A 661 -15.51 20.09 16.70
CA GLN A 661 -14.67 21.03 17.46
C GLN A 661 -13.24 20.51 17.60
N ILE A 662 -13.08 19.20 17.87
CA ILE A 662 -11.78 18.53 17.90
C ILE A 662 -11.09 18.64 16.53
N ASN A 663 -11.78 18.32 15.43
CA ASN A 663 -11.23 18.44 14.07
C ASN A 663 -10.74 19.85 13.78
N THR A 664 -11.54 20.87 14.12
CA THR A 664 -11.14 22.26 13.90
C THR A 664 -9.87 22.63 14.67
N GLN A 665 -9.74 22.15 15.91
CA GLN A 665 -8.54 22.38 16.73
C GLN A 665 -7.34 21.58 16.20
N ARG A 666 -7.55 20.31 15.82
CA ARG A 666 -6.55 19.42 15.24
C ARG A 666 -5.99 20.01 13.95
N ASP A 667 -6.85 20.33 12.98
CA ASP A 667 -6.45 20.81 11.65
C ASP A 667 -5.59 22.09 11.76
N ALA A 668 -6.00 23.03 12.62
CA ALA A 668 -5.24 24.26 12.86
C ALA A 668 -3.88 23.99 13.52
N LEU A 669 -3.83 23.11 14.52
CA LEU A 669 -2.60 22.77 15.23
C LEU A 669 -1.64 21.97 14.34
N ALA A 670 -2.12 20.92 13.68
CA ALA A 670 -1.37 20.08 12.75
C ALA A 670 -0.73 20.94 11.64
N SER A 671 -1.48 21.88 11.07
CA SER A 671 -0.97 22.82 10.05
C SER A 671 0.19 23.68 10.56
N HIS A 672 0.15 24.14 11.82
CA HIS A 672 1.27 24.90 12.40
C HIS A 672 2.47 24.02 12.73
N ILE A 673 2.24 22.78 13.18
CA ILE A 673 3.32 21.85 13.53
C ILE A 673 4.08 21.43 12.27
N ILE A 674 3.39 21.00 11.21
CA ILE A 674 4.05 20.52 10.00
C ILE A 674 4.87 21.62 9.33
N VAL A 675 4.37 22.86 9.29
CA VAL A 675 5.14 24.01 8.78
C VAL A 675 6.44 24.22 9.56
N LEU A 676 6.43 24.00 10.88
CA LEU A 676 7.64 24.12 11.69
C LEU A 676 8.58 22.93 11.48
N LEU A 677 8.06 21.70 11.40
CA LEU A 677 8.86 20.50 11.14
C LEU A 677 9.55 20.59 9.77
N GLU A 678 8.81 20.86 8.70
CA GLU A 678 9.39 20.94 7.35
C GLU A 678 10.37 22.11 7.21
N LYS A 679 10.19 23.20 7.97
CA LYS A 679 11.16 24.30 8.00
C LYS A 679 12.50 23.89 8.58
N VAL A 680 12.52 23.02 9.59
CA VAL A 680 13.78 22.54 10.21
C VAL A 680 14.36 21.32 9.50
N GLU A 681 13.54 20.59 8.76
CA GLU A 681 13.92 19.46 7.91
C GLU A 681 14.51 19.95 6.59
N PHE A 682 13.73 20.61 5.75
CA PHE A 682 14.07 20.89 4.35
C PHE A 682 14.53 22.31 4.05
N ALA A 683 14.52 23.20 5.05
CA ALA A 683 14.88 24.61 4.88
C ALA A 683 15.92 25.07 5.90
N SER A 684 16.02 26.39 6.08
CA SER A 684 16.85 26.99 7.13
C SER A 684 15.95 27.60 8.20
N GLY A 685 16.03 27.10 9.42
CA GLY A 685 15.24 27.61 10.53
C GLY A 685 15.48 26.85 11.82
N ASP A 686 15.12 27.48 12.93
CA ASP A 686 15.14 26.89 14.28
C ASP A 686 14.20 27.73 15.17
N ASP A 687 13.28 27.10 15.87
CA ASP A 687 12.33 27.76 16.78
C ASP A 687 11.88 26.80 17.91
N THR A 688 12.75 26.61 18.88
CA THR A 688 12.49 25.72 20.03
C THR A 688 11.37 26.22 20.95
N GLN A 689 11.12 27.53 20.97
CA GLN A 689 10.03 28.13 21.75
C GLN A 689 8.67 27.80 21.14
N GLN A 690 8.54 27.98 19.82
CA GLN A 690 7.34 27.58 19.09
C GLN A 690 7.13 26.07 19.14
N ALA A 691 8.19 25.27 18.98
CA ALA A 691 8.12 23.81 19.11
C ALA A 691 7.57 23.38 20.47
N THR A 692 8.06 23.97 21.57
CA THR A 692 7.56 23.70 22.92
C THR A 692 6.08 24.10 23.09
N THR A 693 5.71 25.26 22.55
CA THR A 693 4.33 25.77 22.62
C THR A 693 3.35 24.84 21.91
N LEU A 694 3.67 24.46 20.68
CA LEU A 694 2.86 23.55 19.88
C LEU A 694 2.81 22.14 20.50
N THR A 695 3.93 21.67 21.08
CA THR A 695 3.97 20.39 21.80
C THR A 695 2.98 20.38 22.97
N ASN A 696 2.96 21.45 23.77
CA ASN A 696 2.03 21.57 24.90
C ASN A 696 0.57 21.67 24.45
N GLN A 697 0.31 22.36 23.34
CA GLN A 697 -1.04 22.43 22.75
C GLN A 697 -1.51 21.05 22.28
N GLY A 698 -0.66 20.28 21.61
CA GLY A 698 -0.98 18.91 21.18
C GLY A 698 -1.26 17.99 22.35
N ASN A 699 -0.42 18.01 23.39
CA ASN A 699 -0.65 17.22 24.60
C ASN A 699 -1.94 17.60 25.32
N SER A 700 -2.31 18.88 25.28
CA SER A 700 -3.58 19.37 25.84
C SER A 700 -4.78 18.84 25.05
N LEU A 701 -4.70 18.85 23.71
CA LEU A 701 -5.74 18.28 22.83
C LEU A 701 -5.94 16.78 23.11
N LEU A 702 -4.85 16.01 23.17
CA LEU A 702 -4.89 14.57 23.48
C LEU A 702 -5.51 14.29 24.86
N THR A 703 -5.10 15.05 25.88
CA THR A 703 -5.66 14.89 27.23
C THR A 703 -7.17 15.17 27.26
N ASN A 704 -7.61 16.22 26.57
CA ASN A 704 -9.03 16.58 26.49
C ASN A 704 -9.85 15.54 25.73
N SER A 705 -9.32 15.00 24.63
CA SER A 705 -9.98 13.94 23.86
C SER A 705 -10.15 12.68 24.70
N LYS A 706 -9.07 12.19 25.33
CA LYS A 706 -9.10 11.02 26.21
C LYS A 706 -10.08 11.15 27.37
N GLN A 707 -10.14 12.31 28.02
CA GLN A 707 -11.14 12.57 29.07
C GLN A 707 -12.57 12.54 28.51
N THR A 708 -12.76 13.07 27.31
CA THR A 708 -14.06 13.06 26.62
C THR A 708 -14.48 11.64 26.24
N ALA A 709 -13.53 10.80 25.80
CA ALA A 709 -13.76 9.39 25.50
C ALA A 709 -14.07 8.59 26.77
N SER A 710 -13.31 8.80 27.85
CA SER A 710 -13.45 8.05 29.12
C SER A 710 -14.66 8.44 29.96
N SER A 711 -15.17 9.67 29.81
CA SER A 711 -16.35 10.18 30.54
C SER A 711 -17.68 9.73 29.95
N LYS A 712 -17.62 8.98 28.86
CA LYS A 712 -18.75 8.43 28.15
C LYS A 712 -18.61 6.94 28.26
#